data_AF-A0A2D5B350-F1
#
_entry.id   AF-A0A2D5B350-F1
#
_cell.length_a   1.000
_cell.length_b   1.000
_cell.length_c   1.000
_cell.angle_alpha   90.00
_cell.angle_beta   90.00
_cell.angle_gamma   90.00
#
_symmetry.space_group_name_H-M   'P 1'
#
loop_
_entity.id
_entity.type
_entity.pdbx_description
1 polymer ?
#
loop_
_entity_poly.entity_id
_entity_poly.type
_entity_poly.pdbx_seq_one_letter_code
_entity_poly.pdbx_strand_id
1 'polypeptide(L)'
;MERRERMPPLRVRPQGGAVAAGFHGCVYCNVLNRLELTVEGAQAASLRAATFRDNTMIFRPSSSLELPRGVRAFGLLLLLAVSSCAPQGGSPSTPLNSESDMGTVVRREVTVNTADGPLVREIEYIADELIVVVPRSSVSMARGSSTRTGLVRFASENLQREVSMTLGAERVHRLVAEDPVGENDVLLLEGCKLDPYDYCRNPGGGILIAEPNHVLRLAQVGKGSAGSPSGDLQSRALPTYPGDARFHEQWALENSGQTGGTAHADIDAPEAWSIERGSPSIVIAIVDSGVDYNHPDLRSRIWNNPGETPGNGLDDDGNGYIDDVIGYDFIDLDSDPADGLGHGTHVAGIAAAGWNDVTGIVGVAPRCRILPVRIFNDQGATTLWAAATGTIYAADMGAQVSNSSWGGYFDSEVIKLAFEYAAGLDVLAIAAAGNGSTSIPSYPASYENVVSVAATDHDDEPAWFTNTGTHLDLAAPGVAILSTFPTALEPTGFLLLSGTSMASPHVAGVAALLRSQDPETSAMAIKAALQTSVDRIDAQADIGTGRINAHKAVGRDELPELTAHLEIANFYLSNTTPVKGTASGEAFDRYVLEVGEGLYPVSWTEISSSTERVEDATLGHVHPGHFSVGWSSLRVRVSNAAGSSVIHAEKIFVDNVYMSSPLSTDIYRKGEALEIRGSVGIESFTSYTVQWQPFFNTFSGAPAAAGPLSSEGITLTGGGDQLVFGGLLADFDTSVVGTWNHIWVQLTAYGSSTYVRKIELYLDDDMQPGFPAYVPHDDDYIGPLGIMEPLVEDLDGNGAKEIYVLTTGRLSGFSPGGNVLANFPVELPIENGERYTTSALTCADVDDDGSGEILFGATRDNVILIHSFESDGSPTSGFPLSFSYDPVQGGDAQITPYSCVVASDVDGDGALELVFQAFDVLVVCERDGALMTPSLIHLRPGATSACPRLPRATTLDTTPAVGNLDRDPQLEIVVFHETPDCGQGGGVDMGILTVFNFDGSIVSGWPRTIPSPAQGSSPVIGDLDGQGGNEIVVAASFVGGSGGIYVFDRFGNLMPGWPQRQFISGFSASPALADLDSDGDLEIVLGDDYQRFVYLFHHTAAPHGAGSIYGISSSYATAIADVDHDGTAEIVATDNDFPLGNYWGWQGFGGQAWDPFGTSLAHFPRVTEANAWAALQVLDIDGDGLLEAIGTSFRDVGEGWWVGQDFKRRGSIYIWNLPWALDPAAPAPWPTIHGNHRRTGCYE
;
A
#
# COMPACT_ATOMS: atom_id res chain seq x y z
N MET A 1 -1.75 65.59 -47.27
CA MET A 1 -1.12 65.72 -48.60
C MET A 1 -0.45 64.40 -48.94
N GLU A 2 -0.45 64.06 -50.23
CA GLU A 2 0.37 63.11 -50.99
C GLU A 2 0.97 61.79 -50.43
N ARG A 3 0.99 60.84 -51.37
CA ARG A 3 1.35 59.41 -51.34
C ARG A 3 2.86 59.10 -51.15
N ARG A 4 3.08 57.78 -50.99
CA ARG A 4 4.27 56.93 -51.30
C ARG A 4 5.17 56.63 -50.09
N GLU A 5 5.64 55.39 -49.88
CA GLU A 5 5.32 54.09 -50.50
C GLU A 5 5.76 52.94 -49.56
N ARG A 6 5.19 51.73 -49.75
CA ARG A 6 5.68 50.40 -49.28
C ARG A 6 5.61 50.07 -47.76
N MET A 7 4.49 49.42 -47.43
CA MET A 7 4.32 48.36 -46.41
C MET A 7 5.08 47.06 -46.80
N PRO A 8 5.09 45.97 -45.98
CA PRO A 8 4.63 45.80 -44.57
C PRO A 8 5.66 45.02 -43.67
N PRO A 9 5.34 44.66 -42.40
CA PRO A 9 4.67 45.43 -41.35
C PRO A 9 5.44 45.44 -40.00
N LEU A 10 4.95 46.23 -39.04
CA LEU A 10 5.59 46.56 -37.74
C LEU A 10 5.25 45.60 -36.57
N ARG A 11 6.10 45.64 -35.53
CA ARG A 11 5.74 45.42 -34.10
C ARG A 11 5.48 46.77 -33.38
N VAL A 12 4.97 46.72 -32.13
CA VAL A 12 4.84 47.80 -31.08
C VAL A 12 3.45 48.49 -31.07
N ARG A 13 2.51 48.18 -30.13
CA ARG A 13 2.30 48.62 -28.70
C ARG A 13 1.76 50.09 -28.56
N PRO A 14 1.24 50.57 -27.39
CA PRO A 14 0.05 50.13 -26.63
C PRO A 14 -0.79 51.32 -26.01
N GLN A 15 -1.66 51.01 -25.02
CA GLN A 15 -2.46 51.86 -24.07
C GLN A 15 -3.96 51.99 -24.42
N GLY A 16 -4.94 51.72 -23.53
CA GLY A 16 -4.98 51.12 -22.16
C GLY A 16 -6.39 51.31 -21.54
N GLY A 17 -6.90 50.54 -20.57
CA GLY A 17 -6.41 49.31 -19.91
C GLY A 17 -7.32 48.80 -18.76
N ALA A 18 -6.97 47.64 -18.18
CA ALA A 18 -7.47 46.99 -16.94
C ALA A 18 -8.93 46.42 -16.94
N VAL A 19 -9.28 45.26 -16.33
CA VAL A 19 -8.61 44.36 -15.34
C VAL A 19 -8.76 42.86 -15.74
N ALA A 20 -7.85 42.03 -15.21
CA ALA A 20 -7.55 40.60 -15.45
C ALA A 20 -8.66 39.53 -15.60
N ALA A 21 -8.39 38.57 -16.50
CA ALA A 21 -8.71 37.14 -16.39
C ALA A 21 -7.63 36.34 -17.16
N GLY A 22 -7.18 35.19 -16.64
CA GLY A 22 -6.05 34.43 -17.19
C GLY A 22 -6.47 33.16 -17.96
N PHE A 23 -5.96 33.00 -19.18
CA PHE A 23 -6.03 31.78 -19.98
C PHE A 23 -4.62 31.29 -20.28
N HIS A 24 -4.34 30.00 -20.10
CA HIS A 24 -3.19 29.32 -20.69
C HIS A 24 -3.56 27.87 -21.01
N GLY A 25 -3.71 27.55 -22.30
CA GLY A 25 -3.76 26.18 -22.78
C GLY A 25 -2.36 25.66 -23.11
N CYS A 26 -2.15 24.35 -22.96
CA CYS A 26 -0.91 23.68 -23.34
C CYS A 26 -1.06 22.94 -24.67
N VAL A 27 0.05 22.85 -25.42
CA VAL A 27 0.17 22.13 -26.70
C VAL A 27 1.06 20.93 -26.47
N TYR A 28 0.58 19.72 -26.77
CA TYR A 28 1.34 18.49 -26.68
C TYR A 28 2.16 18.23 -27.96
N CYS A 29 3.41 17.79 -27.79
CA CYS A 29 4.18 17.06 -28.80
C CYS A 29 5.20 16.15 -28.12
N ASN A 30 5.25 14.90 -28.57
CA ASN A 30 6.16 13.85 -28.11
C ASN A 30 7.64 14.15 -28.43
N VAL A 31 8.55 13.58 -27.62
CA VAL A 31 9.74 12.78 -28.04
C VAL A 31 10.67 12.47 -26.84
N LEU A 32 11.21 11.25 -26.82
CA LEU A 32 12.29 10.65 -25.98
C LEU A 32 11.96 10.10 -24.57
N ASN A 33 12.05 8.77 -24.45
CA ASN A 33 12.99 8.11 -23.52
C ASN A 33 13.37 6.70 -24.02
N ARG A 34 14.65 6.33 -23.96
CA ARG A 34 15.16 4.94 -24.11
C ARG A 34 16.50 4.85 -23.39
N LEU A 35 16.62 3.96 -22.41
CA LEU A 35 17.89 3.57 -21.80
C LEU A 35 17.84 2.04 -21.56
N GLU A 36 18.78 1.29 -22.13
CA GLU A 36 18.89 -0.15 -21.91
C GLU A 36 20.23 -0.45 -21.24
N LEU A 37 20.19 -1.06 -20.04
CA LEU A 37 21.32 -1.82 -19.51
C LEU A 37 21.25 -3.25 -20.06
N THR A 38 22.42 -3.79 -20.41
CA THR A 38 22.59 -5.16 -20.91
C THR A 38 23.62 -5.85 -20.04
N VAL A 39 23.27 -7.00 -19.46
CA VAL A 39 24.20 -7.90 -18.76
C VAL A 39 24.25 -9.20 -19.56
N GLU A 40 25.43 -9.58 -20.04
CA GLU A 40 25.65 -10.87 -20.70
C GLU A 40 26.06 -11.93 -19.67
N GLY A 41 25.24 -12.98 -19.52
CA GLY A 41 25.65 -14.26 -18.92
C GLY A 41 25.02 -14.61 -17.57
N ALA A 42 24.62 -15.89 -17.47
CA ALA A 42 24.00 -16.58 -16.32
C ALA A 42 22.52 -16.24 -16.00
N GLN A 43 21.79 -17.26 -15.56
CA GLN A 43 20.33 -17.28 -15.42
C GLN A 43 19.91 -16.97 -13.97
N ALA A 44 18.96 -16.04 -13.79
CA ALA A 44 18.28 -15.83 -12.51
C ALA A 44 17.07 -16.77 -12.36
N ALA A 45 16.89 -17.35 -11.18
CA ALA A 45 15.72 -18.17 -10.84
C ALA A 45 14.67 -17.34 -10.09
N SER A 46 13.39 -17.50 -10.44
CA SER A 46 12.28 -16.77 -9.83
C SER A 46 11.71 -17.48 -8.59
N LEU A 47 11.57 -16.75 -7.49
CA LEU A 47 10.79 -17.14 -6.30
C LEU A 47 9.38 -16.54 -6.40
N ARG A 48 8.34 -17.35 -6.17
CA ARG A 48 6.93 -16.91 -6.16
C ARG A 48 6.44 -16.58 -4.73
N ALA A 49 5.33 -15.83 -4.70
CA ALA A 49 4.71 -15.22 -3.52
C ALA A 49 4.34 -16.19 -2.37
N ALA A 50 4.07 -15.61 -1.19
CA ALA A 50 3.71 -16.32 0.02
C ALA A 50 2.29 -15.99 0.49
N THR A 51 1.57 -17.00 1.00
CA THR A 51 0.19 -16.85 1.47
C THR A 51 0.15 -16.60 2.98
N PHE A 52 -0.73 -15.71 3.43
CA PHE A 52 -1.02 -15.47 4.84
C PHE A 52 -2.19 -16.33 5.34
N ARG A 53 -2.03 -16.96 6.50
CA ARG A 53 -3.14 -17.50 7.29
C ARG A 53 -2.80 -17.34 8.77
N ASP A 54 -3.75 -16.89 9.59
CA ASP A 54 -3.59 -16.72 11.04
C ASP A 54 -2.29 -15.97 11.42
N ASN A 55 -2.09 -14.78 10.83
CA ASN A 55 -0.90 -13.92 10.96
C ASN A 55 0.46 -14.60 10.70
N THR A 56 0.48 -15.73 9.97
CA THR A 56 1.72 -16.44 9.62
C THR A 56 1.83 -16.65 8.10
N MET A 57 3.02 -16.38 7.57
CA MET A 57 3.37 -16.51 6.15
C MET A 57 3.94 -17.90 5.85
N ILE A 58 3.39 -18.62 4.86
CA ILE A 58 3.83 -19.99 4.49
C ILE A 58 4.12 -20.10 2.98
N PHE A 59 5.31 -20.57 2.64
CA PHE A 59 5.71 -20.93 1.28
C PHE A 59 5.43 -22.42 0.99
N ARG A 60 4.95 -22.75 -0.22
CA ARG A 60 4.91 -24.13 -0.76
C ARG A 60 5.56 -24.17 -2.15
N PRO A 61 6.52 -25.08 -2.40
CA PRO A 61 7.06 -25.26 -3.75
C PRO A 61 6.14 -26.12 -4.61
N SER A 62 5.91 -25.72 -5.86
CA SER A 62 5.41 -26.61 -6.90
C SER A 62 6.50 -27.61 -7.32
N SER A 63 6.10 -28.75 -7.89
CA SER A 63 6.97 -29.91 -8.06
C SER A 63 8.10 -29.68 -9.07
N SER A 64 9.29 -30.21 -8.74
CA SER A 64 10.52 -30.34 -9.55
C SER A 64 11.55 -29.20 -9.57
N LEU A 65 11.91 -28.67 -8.39
CA LEU A 65 13.24 -28.06 -8.19
C LEU A 65 13.79 -28.35 -6.76
N GLU A 66 15.04 -28.79 -6.64
CA GLU A 66 15.76 -28.84 -5.36
C GLU A 66 16.58 -27.56 -5.18
N LEU A 67 16.25 -26.75 -4.17
CA LEU A 67 17.04 -25.57 -3.78
C LEU A 67 18.07 -25.93 -2.68
N PRO A 68 19.30 -25.42 -2.75
CA PRO A 68 20.22 -25.40 -1.61
C PRO A 68 19.62 -24.62 -0.44
N ARG A 69 19.85 -25.07 0.80
CA ARG A 69 19.32 -24.40 2.01
C ARG A 69 20.10 -23.11 2.31
N GLY A 70 19.47 -21.93 2.26
CA GLY A 70 20.14 -20.72 2.74
C GLY A 70 19.39 -19.37 2.74
N VAL A 71 18.43 -19.11 1.85
CA VAL A 71 17.98 -17.72 1.55
C VAL A 71 16.48 -17.49 1.84
N ARG A 72 16.14 -16.28 2.33
CA ARG A 72 14.78 -15.72 2.44
C ARG A 72 14.73 -14.41 1.63
N ALA A 73 13.60 -14.06 1.03
CA ALA A 73 13.44 -12.84 0.24
C ALA A 73 12.16 -12.07 0.62
N PHE A 74 12.23 -10.75 0.59
CA PHE A 74 11.14 -9.79 0.71
C PHE A 74 11.34 -8.72 -0.38
N GLY A 75 10.25 -8.10 -0.87
CA GLY A 75 10.33 -7.13 -1.96
C GLY A 75 9.35 -5.97 -1.77
N LEU A 76 9.86 -4.74 -1.93
CA LEU A 76 9.16 -3.46 -1.82
C LEU A 76 8.90 -2.90 -3.24
N LEU A 77 7.88 -2.06 -3.44
CA LEU A 77 7.66 -1.39 -4.73
C LEU A 77 7.07 0.01 -4.53
N LEU A 78 7.73 1.04 -5.09
CA LEU A 78 7.42 2.45 -4.87
C LEU A 78 7.46 3.24 -6.20
N LEU A 79 6.57 4.22 -6.36
CA LEU A 79 6.39 5.04 -7.57
C LEU A 79 7.34 6.25 -7.60
N LEU A 80 7.91 6.56 -8.77
CA LEU A 80 8.69 7.78 -9.01
C LEU A 80 8.28 8.51 -10.30
N ALA A 81 8.34 9.85 -10.24
CA ALA A 81 8.19 10.76 -11.38
C ALA A 81 9.50 11.54 -11.61
N VAL A 82 9.84 11.83 -12.87
CA VAL A 82 11.16 12.33 -13.28
C VAL A 82 11.07 13.66 -14.05
N SER A 83 12.06 14.54 -13.88
CA SER A 83 12.38 15.62 -14.85
C SER A 83 13.90 15.79 -15.00
N SER A 84 14.37 16.30 -16.14
CA SER A 84 15.72 16.04 -16.67
C SER A 84 16.48 17.27 -17.19
N CYS A 85 17.83 17.19 -17.25
CA CYS A 85 18.72 17.97 -18.14
C CYS A 85 20.11 17.31 -18.29
N ALA A 86 20.79 17.51 -19.43
CA ALA A 86 22.10 16.93 -19.84
C ALA A 86 23.03 18.06 -20.39
N PRO A 87 24.31 17.89 -20.91
CA PRO A 87 24.79 16.75 -21.76
C PRO A 87 26.34 16.42 -21.93
N GLN A 88 26.60 15.29 -22.63
CA GLN A 88 27.78 14.90 -23.50
C GLN A 88 29.15 14.35 -22.96
N GLY A 89 29.47 13.08 -23.32
CA GLY A 89 30.41 12.77 -24.44
C GLY A 89 31.63 11.81 -24.27
N GLY A 90 31.67 10.67 -24.99
CA GLY A 90 32.93 10.02 -25.47
C GLY A 90 33.13 8.48 -25.25
N SER A 91 33.65 7.77 -26.27
CA SER A 91 34.05 6.32 -26.28
C SER A 91 35.10 6.06 -27.40
N PRO A 92 35.57 4.82 -27.77
CA PRO A 92 35.67 3.49 -27.11
C PRO A 92 37.05 2.76 -27.30
N SER A 93 37.25 1.52 -26.80
CA SER A 93 38.00 0.38 -27.46
C SER A 93 38.08 -0.91 -26.62
N THR A 94 38.46 -2.06 -27.24
CA THR A 94 38.15 -3.47 -26.85
C THR A 94 39.42 -4.38 -26.66
N PRO A 95 39.39 -5.75 -26.71
CA PRO A 95 39.18 -6.73 -25.62
C PRO A 95 40.30 -7.80 -25.49
N LEU A 96 40.18 -8.84 -24.62
CA LEU A 96 40.91 -10.14 -24.73
C LEU A 96 40.38 -11.29 -23.80
N ASN A 97 40.72 -12.56 -24.11
CA ASN A 97 40.07 -13.81 -23.66
C ASN A 97 40.87 -14.68 -22.66
N SER A 98 40.20 -15.66 -22.01
CA SER A 98 40.47 -17.14 -22.00
C SER A 98 40.45 -17.89 -20.65
N GLU A 99 40.08 -19.18 -20.70
CA GLU A 99 39.61 -20.06 -19.59
C GLU A 99 40.68 -20.99 -18.97
N SER A 100 40.46 -21.44 -17.72
CA SER A 100 40.86 -22.74 -17.09
C SER A 100 40.51 -22.74 -15.58
N ASP A 101 40.16 -23.82 -14.86
CA ASP A 101 39.84 -25.23 -15.16
C ASP A 101 38.94 -25.80 -14.01
N MET A 102 38.38 -27.01 -14.11
CA MET A 102 37.48 -27.63 -13.08
C MET A 102 38.09 -28.83 -12.34
N GLY A 103 37.60 -29.12 -11.11
CA GLY A 103 37.97 -30.30 -10.30
C GLY A 103 36.78 -30.97 -9.57
N THR A 104 36.84 -32.28 -9.34
CA THR A 104 35.66 -33.16 -9.07
C THR A 104 35.58 -33.74 -7.63
N VAL A 105 34.38 -34.09 -7.16
CA VAL A 105 34.06 -34.61 -5.81
C VAL A 105 33.80 -36.14 -5.77
N VAL A 106 33.97 -36.80 -4.62
CA VAL A 106 33.76 -38.26 -4.39
C VAL A 106 32.92 -38.51 -3.12
N ARG A 107 31.90 -39.40 -3.18
CA ARG A 107 31.03 -39.80 -2.04
C ARG A 107 31.39 -41.16 -1.41
N ARG A 108 31.02 -41.35 -0.12
CA ARG A 108 30.96 -42.65 0.61
C ARG A 108 29.93 -42.62 1.75
N GLU A 109 29.21 -43.73 1.94
CA GLU A 109 28.25 -43.92 3.04
C GLU A 109 28.90 -44.38 4.36
N VAL A 110 28.26 -44.07 5.49
CA VAL A 110 28.59 -44.59 6.83
C VAL A 110 27.30 -45.01 7.57
N THR A 111 27.34 -46.14 8.27
CA THR A 111 26.20 -46.66 9.06
C THR A 111 26.44 -46.49 10.55
N VAL A 112 25.45 -45.99 11.31
CA VAL A 112 25.50 -45.90 12.77
C VAL A 112 24.39 -46.76 13.38
N ASN A 113 24.77 -47.65 14.32
CA ASN A 113 23.83 -48.51 15.04
C ASN A 113 23.44 -47.87 16.38
N THR A 114 22.15 -47.70 16.62
CA THR A 114 21.61 -47.34 17.94
C THR A 114 20.83 -48.52 18.54
N ALA A 115 20.36 -48.37 19.79
CA ALA A 115 19.66 -49.45 20.51
C ALA A 115 18.33 -49.87 19.86
N ASP A 116 17.72 -49.00 19.05
CA ASP A 116 16.41 -49.22 18.41
C ASP A 116 16.50 -49.50 16.89
N GLY A 117 17.72 -49.60 16.33
CA GLY A 117 17.95 -50.01 14.94
C GLY A 117 19.05 -49.20 14.20
N PRO A 118 19.48 -49.65 13.00
CA PRO A 118 20.43 -48.91 12.18
C PRO A 118 19.78 -47.69 11.51
N LEU A 119 20.39 -46.51 11.69
CA LEU A 119 20.08 -45.31 10.91
C LEU A 119 21.14 -45.14 9.81
N VAL A 120 20.68 -44.92 8.58
CA VAL A 120 21.51 -44.60 7.40
C VAL A 120 21.12 -43.22 6.90
N ARG A 121 22.09 -42.33 6.72
CA ARG A 121 21.96 -41.06 6.00
C ARG A 121 23.30 -40.71 5.34
N GLU A 122 23.24 -40.07 4.17
CA GLU A 122 24.40 -39.44 3.54
C GLU A 122 24.91 -38.24 4.37
N ILE A 123 26.21 -37.97 4.26
CA ILE A 123 26.88 -36.79 4.82
C ILE A 123 27.74 -36.21 3.69
N GLU A 124 27.57 -34.92 3.40
CA GLU A 124 28.52 -34.13 2.61
C GLU A 124 29.35 -33.24 3.53
N TYR A 125 30.60 -33.00 3.13
CA TYR A 125 31.56 -32.20 3.89
C TYR A 125 31.77 -30.84 3.21
N ILE A 126 31.73 -29.77 4.01
CA ILE A 126 32.31 -28.47 3.70
C ILE A 126 33.14 -28.06 4.92
N ALA A 127 34.42 -27.74 4.71
CA ALA A 127 35.35 -27.13 5.67
C ALA A 127 35.37 -27.69 7.12
N ASP A 128 35.95 -28.89 7.30
CA ASP A 128 36.65 -29.39 8.51
C ASP A 128 36.05 -29.28 9.94
N GLU A 129 34.81 -28.82 10.14
CA GLU A 129 34.13 -28.89 11.46
C GLU A 129 32.88 -29.81 11.49
N LEU A 130 32.71 -30.53 12.61
CA LEU A 130 31.62 -31.47 12.83
C LEU A 130 30.66 -30.96 13.91
N ILE A 131 29.52 -30.41 13.51
CA ILE A 131 28.45 -29.98 14.42
C ILE A 131 27.36 -31.05 14.50
N VAL A 132 27.03 -31.50 15.72
CA VAL A 132 25.94 -32.46 15.99
C VAL A 132 24.87 -31.80 16.86
N VAL A 133 23.68 -31.59 16.30
CA VAL A 133 22.53 -30.98 16.99
C VAL A 133 21.58 -32.08 17.50
N VAL A 134 21.18 -32.00 18.77
CA VAL A 134 20.23 -32.94 19.42
C VAL A 134 18.92 -32.21 19.75
N PRO A 135 17.73 -32.72 19.38
CA PRO A 135 16.46 -32.03 19.63
C PRO A 135 16.10 -31.90 21.13
N ARG A 136 15.52 -30.75 21.51
CA ARG A 136 15.10 -30.42 22.90
C ARG A 136 14.00 -31.34 23.49
N SER A 137 13.34 -32.18 22.70
CA SER A 137 12.16 -32.97 23.10
C SER A 137 12.44 -34.21 23.99
N SER A 138 13.67 -34.39 24.49
CA SER A 138 14.10 -35.60 25.22
C SER A 138 14.46 -35.39 26.70
N VAL A 139 14.28 -34.19 27.28
CA VAL A 139 14.67 -33.90 28.68
C VAL A 139 13.44 -33.72 29.57
N SER A 140 12.98 -34.81 30.19
CA SER A 140 11.97 -34.74 31.26
C SER A 140 12.62 -34.42 32.61
N MET A 141 12.26 -33.28 33.22
CA MET A 141 12.71 -32.94 34.57
C MET A 141 11.92 -33.70 35.64
N ALA A 142 12.50 -34.78 36.18
CA ALA A 142 12.01 -35.40 37.41
C ALA A 142 12.67 -34.75 38.65
N ARG A 143 11.87 -34.23 39.58
CA ARG A 143 12.36 -33.75 40.88
C ARG A 143 12.87 -34.93 41.72
N GLY A 144 14.17 -34.97 41.99
CA GLY A 144 14.80 -35.99 42.84
C GLY A 144 16.12 -35.51 43.42
N SER A 145 16.37 -35.81 44.69
CA SER A 145 17.53 -35.31 45.44
C SER A 145 18.82 -36.09 45.20
N SER A 146 19.93 -35.44 45.58
CA SER A 146 21.27 -36.00 45.85
C SER A 146 22.23 -36.25 44.68
N THR A 147 23.48 -35.89 44.96
CA THR A 147 24.68 -35.90 44.11
C THR A 147 25.19 -37.32 43.79
N ARG A 148 25.53 -37.61 42.51
CA ARG A 148 26.92 -37.54 41.96
C ARG A 148 27.13 -38.41 40.68
N THR A 149 27.81 -37.81 39.69
CA THR A 149 28.73 -38.42 38.68
C THR A 149 28.26 -39.58 37.76
N GLY A 150 28.21 -39.29 36.46
CA GLY A 150 28.48 -40.22 35.36
C GLY A 150 29.53 -39.60 34.41
N LEU A 151 30.48 -40.39 33.90
CA LEU A 151 31.67 -39.89 33.20
C LEU A 151 31.73 -40.44 31.77
N VAL A 152 31.80 -39.55 30.77
CA VAL A 152 32.02 -39.93 29.37
C VAL A 152 33.51 -40.15 29.15
N ARG A 153 33.91 -41.32 28.64
CA ARG A 153 35.27 -41.56 28.12
C ARG A 153 35.22 -41.67 26.61
N PHE A 154 35.94 -40.77 25.94
CA PHE A 154 36.41 -41.02 24.58
C PHE A 154 37.70 -41.85 24.65
N ALA A 155 37.81 -42.86 23.79
CA ALA A 155 39.03 -43.63 23.62
C ALA A 155 39.67 -43.25 22.28
N SER A 156 40.78 -42.52 22.36
CA SER A 156 41.77 -42.40 21.29
C SER A 156 43.13 -42.79 21.89
N GLU A 157 43.92 -43.54 21.15
CA GLU A 157 45.11 -44.21 21.71
C GLU A 157 46.29 -43.24 21.87
N ASN A 158 46.53 -42.73 23.09
CA ASN A 158 47.75 -42.99 23.86
C ASN A 158 47.87 -42.15 25.14
N LEU A 159 48.48 -42.77 26.17
CA LEU A 159 48.90 -42.21 27.47
C LEU A 159 47.80 -41.74 28.46
N GLN A 160 47.98 -42.15 29.72
CA GLN A 160 47.00 -41.99 30.81
C GLN A 160 47.32 -40.81 31.73
N ARG A 161 46.27 -40.09 32.18
CA ARG A 161 45.98 -39.87 33.61
C ARG A 161 44.62 -39.22 33.83
N GLU A 162 43.87 -39.73 34.81
CA GLU A 162 42.65 -39.11 35.32
C GLU A 162 42.98 -37.99 36.31
N VAL A 163 42.27 -36.86 36.22
CA VAL A 163 42.06 -35.93 37.35
C VAL A 163 40.59 -35.56 37.39
N SER A 164 39.95 -35.75 38.55
CA SER A 164 38.53 -35.47 38.76
C SER A 164 38.37 -34.14 39.50
N MET A 165 37.34 -33.35 39.13
CA MET A 165 36.84 -32.26 39.98
C MET A 165 35.33 -32.33 40.14
N THR A 166 34.85 -31.94 41.32
CA THR A 166 33.44 -31.94 41.70
C THR A 166 32.97 -30.50 41.83
N LEU A 167 31.79 -30.17 41.31
CA LEU A 167 31.06 -28.97 41.70
C LEU A 167 29.84 -29.37 42.54
N GLY A 168 29.75 -28.77 43.73
CA GLY A 168 28.56 -28.80 44.58
C GLY A 168 27.68 -27.59 44.31
N ALA A 169 26.48 -27.59 44.88
CA ALA A 169 25.55 -26.48 44.73
C ALA A 169 26.00 -25.25 45.55
N GLU A 170 26.18 -24.12 44.87
CA GLU A 170 25.87 -22.77 45.36
C GLU A 170 25.93 -21.76 44.20
N ARG A 171 25.20 -20.65 44.30
CA ARG A 171 25.18 -19.57 43.29
C ARG A 171 26.58 -18.96 43.15
N VAL A 172 27.12 -18.91 41.93
CA VAL A 172 28.34 -18.15 41.62
C VAL A 172 28.19 -17.49 40.25
N HIS A 173 28.24 -16.15 40.21
CA HIS A 173 28.38 -15.38 38.97
C HIS A 173 29.68 -15.79 38.27
N ARG A 174 29.65 -15.97 36.94
CA ARG A 174 30.86 -16.21 36.17
C ARG A 174 31.16 -15.02 35.26
N LEU A 175 32.15 -14.22 35.65
CA LEU A 175 33.00 -13.54 34.67
C LEU A 175 33.68 -14.58 33.78
N VAL A 176 33.63 -14.39 32.46
CA VAL A 176 34.67 -14.85 31.54
C VAL A 176 35.08 -13.64 30.72
N ALA A 177 36.38 -13.35 30.71
CA ALA A 177 36.96 -12.34 29.84
C ALA A 177 37.46 -12.99 28.55
N GLU A 178 37.26 -12.26 27.45
CA GLU A 178 38.19 -12.06 26.32
C GLU A 178 38.63 -13.26 25.46
N ASP A 179 38.03 -13.30 24.26
CA ASP A 179 38.68 -12.89 23.00
C ASP A 179 39.66 -13.85 22.27
N PRO A 180 39.45 -14.09 20.96
CA PRO A 180 40.45 -14.63 20.05
C PRO A 180 40.87 -13.59 18.98
N VAL A 181 41.83 -12.73 19.31
CA VAL A 181 42.63 -12.00 18.30
C VAL A 181 44.08 -12.49 18.38
N GLY A 182 44.49 -13.28 17.39
CA GLY A 182 45.92 -13.56 17.14
C GLY A 182 46.57 -12.37 16.41
N GLU A 183 47.89 -12.15 16.47
CA GLU A 183 48.96 -12.83 17.20
C GLU A 183 50.00 -11.78 17.65
N ASN A 184 50.76 -12.06 18.71
CA ASN A 184 52.18 -11.71 18.81
C ASN A 184 52.80 -12.37 20.07
N ASP A 185 53.36 -13.57 19.87
CA ASP A 185 54.07 -14.32 20.92
C ASP A 185 55.37 -13.64 21.36
N VAL A 186 55.56 -13.48 22.68
CA VAL A 186 56.90 -13.52 23.31
C VAL A 186 56.87 -14.35 24.59
N LEU A 187 57.58 -15.48 24.56
CA LEU A 187 57.68 -16.44 25.66
C LEU A 187 58.50 -15.95 26.87
N LEU A 188 58.08 -16.40 28.06
CA LEU A 188 58.71 -16.21 29.36
C LEU A 188 60.15 -16.76 29.48
N LEU A 189 60.92 -16.18 30.41
CA LEU A 189 61.99 -16.88 31.13
C LEU A 189 61.88 -16.61 32.64
N GLU A 190 61.84 -17.69 33.43
CA GLU A 190 61.71 -17.66 34.89
C GLU A 190 63.05 -17.45 35.63
N GLY A 191 62.95 -16.96 36.89
CA GLY A 191 63.45 -17.78 38.01
C GLY A 191 64.80 -17.44 38.68
N CYS A 192 64.80 -16.44 39.58
CA CYS A 192 65.48 -16.36 40.90
C CYS A 192 65.30 -14.91 41.42
N LYS A 193 64.78 -14.56 42.60
CA LYS A 193 64.79 -15.15 43.96
C LYS A 193 66.19 -15.41 44.54
N LEU A 194 66.69 -14.45 45.33
CA LEU A 194 67.08 -14.67 46.73
C LEU A 194 67.32 -13.33 47.47
N ASP A 195 66.73 -13.24 48.66
CA ASP A 195 66.98 -12.26 49.73
C ASP A 195 67.55 -13.08 50.91
N PRO A 196 68.62 -12.63 51.59
CA PRO A 196 68.41 -11.89 52.84
C PRO A 196 69.43 -10.76 53.12
N TYR A 197 68.95 -9.65 53.71
CA TYR A 197 69.67 -8.47 54.26
C TYR A 197 69.65 -7.16 53.43
N ASP A 198 68.48 -6.84 52.88
CA ASP A 198 67.94 -5.47 52.71
C ASP A 198 68.75 -4.39 51.95
N TYR A 199 68.14 -3.98 50.82
CA TYR A 199 68.38 -2.80 49.96
C TYR A 199 69.48 -2.85 48.88
N CYS A 200 69.02 -2.71 47.63
CA CYS A 200 69.68 -1.85 46.65
C CYS A 200 69.06 -0.43 46.70
N ARG A 201 69.86 0.59 47.00
CA ARG A 201 69.48 2.01 46.92
C ARG A 201 70.59 2.82 46.24
N ASN A 202 70.23 3.46 45.11
CA ASN A 202 70.59 4.80 44.60
C ASN A 202 72.06 5.29 44.61
N PRO A 203 72.46 6.10 43.63
CA PRO A 203 72.50 7.56 43.87
C PRO A 203 72.22 8.45 42.64
N GLY A 204 71.38 9.49 42.76
CA GLY A 204 71.20 10.41 41.61
C GLY A 204 70.28 11.62 41.70
N GLY A 205 69.41 11.74 42.71
CA GLY A 205 68.56 12.94 42.91
C GLY A 205 67.20 12.92 42.21
N GLY A 206 66.18 13.43 42.91
CA GLY A 206 64.78 13.44 42.49
C GLY A 206 63.97 12.27 43.07
N ILE A 207 62.93 12.59 43.86
CA ILE A 207 61.96 11.62 44.38
C ILE A 207 60.57 12.15 44.02
N LEU A 208 59.78 11.37 43.28
CA LEU A 208 58.48 10.84 43.72
C LEU A 208 57.83 10.00 42.61
N ILE A 209 57.03 9.03 43.04
CA ILE A 209 56.27 8.10 42.19
C ILE A 209 55.09 8.84 41.55
N ALA A 210 54.75 8.50 40.31
CA ALA A 210 53.40 8.67 39.78
C ALA A 210 53.10 7.57 38.75
N GLU A 211 52.18 6.67 39.11
CA GLU A 211 51.30 6.01 38.14
C GLU A 211 50.28 7.06 37.64
N PRO A 212 49.92 7.06 36.34
CA PRO A 212 48.62 7.52 35.90
C PRO A 212 47.68 6.29 35.85
N ASN A 213 46.62 6.14 36.65
CA ASN A 213 45.89 7.15 37.44
C ASN A 213 45.38 6.57 38.77
N HIS A 214 45.84 7.11 39.91
CA HIS A 214 45.08 7.17 41.17
C HIS A 214 45.66 8.24 42.12
N VAL A 215 44.89 9.27 42.45
CA VAL A 215 45.28 10.30 43.45
C VAL A 215 44.46 10.12 44.73
N LEU A 216 45.04 9.43 45.72
CA LEU A 216 44.46 9.34 47.05
C LEU A 216 44.95 10.49 47.96
N ARG A 217 44.09 11.50 48.18
CA ARG A 217 44.23 12.42 49.32
C ARG A 217 43.47 11.89 50.53
N LEU A 218 44.18 11.30 51.48
CA LEU A 218 43.64 11.00 52.81
C LEU A 218 43.48 12.30 53.62
N ALA A 219 42.23 12.75 53.77
CA ALA A 219 41.88 13.71 54.82
C ALA A 219 41.95 13.03 56.19
N GLN A 220 42.79 13.53 57.10
CA GLN A 220 42.78 13.10 58.50
C GLN A 220 41.52 13.61 59.19
N VAL A 221 40.52 12.74 59.39
CA VAL A 221 39.49 12.96 60.41
C VAL A 221 39.96 12.31 61.72
N GLY A 222 39.97 13.11 62.80
CA GLY A 222 40.50 12.70 64.10
C GLY A 222 39.64 11.66 64.82
N LYS A 223 40.26 10.93 65.76
CA LYS A 223 39.58 9.95 66.62
C LYS A 223 38.44 10.57 67.43
N GLY A 224 37.22 10.05 67.29
CA GLY A 224 36.05 10.45 68.08
C GLY A 224 34.94 9.39 68.12
N SER A 225 34.98 8.52 69.13
CA SER A 225 33.91 7.66 69.69
C SER A 225 32.60 7.39 68.90
N ALA A 226 32.48 6.15 68.41
CA ALA A 226 31.35 5.22 68.56
C ALA A 226 29.88 5.72 68.45
N GLY A 227 29.18 5.24 67.41
CA GLY A 227 27.72 5.16 67.31
C GLY A 227 27.28 4.31 66.11
N SER A 228 26.61 3.19 66.35
CA SER A 228 25.95 2.30 65.35
C SER A 228 24.80 3.02 64.61
N PRO A 229 24.40 2.62 63.38
CA PRO A 229 24.14 1.22 62.99
C PRO A 229 24.76 0.72 61.68
N SER A 230 24.64 -0.60 61.50
CA SER A 230 24.95 -1.35 60.28
C SER A 230 24.00 -0.99 59.14
N GLY A 231 24.52 -0.40 58.08
CA GLY A 231 23.98 -0.48 56.73
C GLY A 231 24.96 -1.28 55.87
N ASP A 232 24.45 -2.02 54.88
CA ASP A 232 25.28 -2.80 53.97
C ASP A 232 26.24 -1.89 53.20
N LEU A 233 27.53 -2.20 53.31
CA LEU A 233 28.56 -1.62 52.45
C LEU A 233 28.52 -2.35 51.10
N GLN A 234 27.54 -2.02 50.26
CA GLN A 234 27.72 -2.23 48.82
C GLN A 234 28.98 -1.48 48.40
N SER A 235 29.91 -2.17 47.76
CA SER A 235 31.12 -1.59 47.22
C SER A 235 30.76 -0.72 46.02
N ARG A 236 30.46 0.54 46.27
CA ARG A 236 30.23 1.55 45.23
C ARG A 236 31.45 1.56 44.30
N ALA A 237 31.25 1.19 43.04
CA ALA A 237 32.31 1.28 42.03
C ALA A 237 32.77 2.74 41.95
N LEU A 238 34.07 2.95 41.71
CA LEU A 238 34.59 4.30 41.50
C LEU A 238 34.25 4.73 40.06
N PRO A 239 33.91 6.01 39.83
CA PRO A 239 33.66 6.52 38.48
C PRO A 239 34.86 6.26 37.56
N THR A 240 34.57 5.88 36.33
CA THR A 240 35.58 5.50 35.33
C THR A 240 35.76 6.64 34.36
N TYR A 241 36.93 7.28 34.39
CA TYR A 241 37.24 8.44 33.56
C TYR A 241 38.06 8.08 32.32
N PRO A 242 37.74 8.67 31.15
CA PRO A 242 38.55 8.55 29.94
C PRO A 242 39.89 9.29 30.04
N GLY A 243 40.81 8.93 29.16
CA GLY A 243 42.09 9.61 28.92
C GLY A 243 42.06 10.63 27.77
N ASP A 244 40.90 10.78 27.12
CA ASP A 244 40.66 11.68 25.99
C ASP A 244 40.98 13.13 26.34
N ALA A 245 41.79 13.77 25.48
CA ALA A 245 42.42 15.06 25.78
C ALA A 245 41.42 16.17 26.14
N ARG A 246 40.20 16.10 25.59
CA ARG A 246 39.17 17.15 25.72
C ARG A 246 37.91 16.69 26.45
N PHE A 247 37.93 15.51 27.08
CA PHE A 247 36.85 15.09 27.99
C PHE A 247 36.56 16.15 29.08
N HIS A 248 37.61 16.82 29.57
CA HIS A 248 37.48 17.89 30.56
C HIS A 248 36.66 19.11 30.07
N GLU A 249 36.37 19.23 28.78
CA GLU A 249 35.51 20.28 28.20
C GLU A 249 34.04 19.82 28.04
N GLN A 250 33.77 18.50 28.12
CA GLN A 250 32.44 17.90 27.91
C GLN A 250 31.60 17.92 29.19
N TRP A 251 31.15 19.11 29.60
CA TRP A 251 30.33 19.31 30.80
C TRP A 251 29.09 18.40 30.86
N ALA A 252 28.48 18.08 29.71
CA ALA A 252 27.30 17.24 29.62
C ALA A 252 27.49 15.82 30.16
N LEU A 253 28.73 15.32 30.15
CA LEU A 253 29.10 13.97 30.62
C LEU A 253 29.54 13.99 32.09
N GLU A 254 30.24 15.05 32.51
CA GLU A 254 30.70 15.31 33.88
C GLU A 254 30.81 16.84 34.06
N ASN A 255 29.95 17.41 34.89
CA ASN A 255 29.93 18.83 35.23
C ASN A 255 30.48 19.02 36.64
N SER A 256 31.78 19.32 36.70
CA SER A 256 32.48 19.75 37.92
C SER A 256 32.37 21.26 38.17
N GLY A 257 31.54 21.97 37.40
CA GLY A 257 31.48 23.43 37.33
C GLY A 257 32.55 24.06 36.42
N GLN A 258 33.26 23.26 35.62
CA GLN A 258 34.43 23.72 34.85
C GLN A 258 34.11 24.71 33.72
N THR A 259 32.87 24.71 33.23
CA THR A 259 32.35 25.68 32.24
C THR A 259 31.71 26.91 32.90
N GLY A 260 31.70 26.97 34.24
CA GLY A 260 31.08 28.05 35.02
C GLY A 260 29.63 27.82 35.45
N GLY A 261 29.05 26.66 35.12
CA GLY A 261 27.71 26.26 35.53
C GLY A 261 27.65 25.50 36.86
N THR A 262 26.54 24.82 37.10
CA THR A 262 26.22 24.10 38.34
C THR A 262 26.77 22.69 38.34
N ALA A 263 27.58 22.33 39.34
CA ALA A 263 28.17 20.99 39.42
C ALA A 263 27.11 19.90 39.65
N HIS A 264 27.26 18.73 39.01
CA HIS A 264 26.27 17.66 38.84
C HIS A 264 25.04 18.00 37.97
N ALA A 265 25.09 19.09 37.19
CA ALA A 265 24.19 19.32 36.07
C ALA A 265 24.74 18.63 34.80
N ASP A 266 24.63 17.30 34.75
CA ASP A 266 25.18 16.40 33.72
C ASP A 266 24.47 15.02 33.72
N ILE A 267 24.89 14.07 32.89
CA ILE A 267 24.23 12.75 32.81
C ILE A 267 24.85 11.65 33.72
N ASP A 268 25.75 11.96 34.66
CA ASP A 268 26.53 10.97 35.45
C ASP A 268 27.21 9.89 34.55
N ALA A 269 27.89 10.29 33.46
CA ALA A 269 28.46 9.32 32.51
C ALA A 269 29.64 8.49 33.08
N PRO A 270 30.61 9.06 33.83
CA PRO A 270 31.71 8.30 34.43
C PRO A 270 31.25 7.22 35.41
N GLU A 271 30.18 7.47 36.15
CA GLU A 271 29.50 6.51 37.01
C GLU A 271 28.86 5.39 36.16
N ALA A 272 28.13 5.74 35.10
CA ALA A 272 27.52 4.77 34.18
C ALA A 272 28.58 3.85 33.55
N TRP A 273 29.71 4.40 33.12
CA TRP A 273 30.83 3.67 32.52
C TRP A 273 31.57 2.73 33.48
N SER A 274 31.35 2.85 34.78
CA SER A 274 31.79 1.85 35.76
C SER A 274 30.94 0.56 35.74
N ILE A 275 29.77 0.61 35.10
CA ILE A 275 28.80 -0.49 34.94
C ILE A 275 28.78 -0.98 33.49
N GLU A 276 28.51 -0.10 32.51
CA GLU A 276 28.47 -0.43 31.08
C GLU A 276 29.02 0.72 30.22
N ARG A 277 29.76 0.38 29.14
CA ARG A 277 30.38 1.31 28.17
C ARG A 277 29.95 1.05 26.71
N GLY A 278 29.02 0.13 26.51
CA GLY A 278 28.49 -0.26 25.22
C GLY A 278 29.11 -1.56 24.68
N SER A 279 28.48 -2.13 23.66
CA SER A 279 28.96 -3.28 22.91
C SER A 279 29.11 -2.95 21.42
N PRO A 280 30.17 -3.42 20.73
CA PRO A 280 30.30 -3.25 19.28
C PRO A 280 29.26 -4.04 18.46
N SER A 281 28.40 -4.84 19.11
CA SER A 281 27.23 -5.47 18.50
C SER A 281 25.99 -4.56 18.45
N ILE A 282 25.99 -3.43 19.18
CA ILE A 282 24.89 -2.47 19.20
C ILE A 282 25.21 -1.34 18.23
N VAL A 283 24.28 -1.08 17.32
CA VAL A 283 24.38 -0.12 16.23
C VAL A 283 23.42 1.04 16.50
N ILE A 284 23.97 2.26 16.43
CA ILE A 284 23.24 3.52 16.53
C ILE A 284 23.19 4.14 15.13
N ALA A 285 22.01 4.19 14.53
CA ALA A 285 21.82 4.87 13.25
C ALA A 285 21.75 6.40 13.45
N ILE A 286 22.53 7.13 12.65
CA ILE A 286 22.55 8.59 12.62
C ILE A 286 21.88 9.02 11.33
N VAL A 287 20.57 9.27 11.40
CA VAL A 287 19.72 9.67 10.26
C VAL A 287 19.74 11.20 10.17
N ASP A 288 20.75 11.74 9.48
CA ASP A 288 21.10 13.16 9.51
C ASP A 288 21.80 13.60 8.18
N SER A 289 22.83 14.43 8.24
CA SER A 289 23.60 14.96 7.11
C SER A 289 24.80 14.11 6.70
N GLY A 290 24.85 12.85 7.15
CA GLY A 290 25.99 11.95 6.98
C GLY A 290 26.95 11.98 8.16
N VAL A 291 28.12 11.34 8.03
CA VAL A 291 29.19 11.37 9.04
C VAL A 291 30.56 11.47 8.35
N ASP A 292 31.49 12.28 8.88
CA ASP A 292 32.93 12.15 8.57
C ASP A 292 33.45 10.82 9.15
N TYR A 293 33.21 9.73 8.41
CA TYR A 293 33.62 8.38 8.77
C TYR A 293 35.15 8.20 8.77
N ASN A 294 35.91 9.18 8.26
CA ASN A 294 37.37 9.23 8.37
C ASN A 294 37.86 9.98 9.61
N HIS A 295 36.98 10.66 10.34
CA HIS A 295 37.32 11.41 11.55
C HIS A 295 38.09 10.50 12.54
N PRO A 296 39.25 10.92 13.08
CA PRO A 296 40.12 10.05 13.90
C PRO A 296 39.40 9.31 15.03
N ASP A 297 38.48 10.03 15.67
CA ASP A 297 37.67 9.65 16.83
C ASP A 297 36.45 8.77 16.48
N LEU A 298 35.98 8.82 15.22
CA LEU A 298 34.76 8.10 14.76
C LEU A 298 35.08 6.87 13.91
N ARG A 299 36.14 6.89 13.09
CA ARG A 299 36.49 5.83 12.11
C ARG A 299 36.57 4.41 12.69
N SER A 300 36.88 4.26 13.99
CA SER A 300 36.93 2.95 14.65
C SER A 300 35.55 2.45 15.15
N ARG A 301 34.54 3.34 15.12
CA ARG A 301 33.17 3.17 15.57
C ARG A 301 32.20 2.96 14.40
N ILE A 302 32.56 3.39 13.20
CA ILE A 302 31.72 3.19 12.00
C ILE A 302 31.37 1.70 11.86
N TRP A 303 30.09 1.44 11.63
CA TRP A 303 29.53 0.14 11.32
C TRP A 303 29.99 -0.30 9.92
N ASN A 304 30.10 -1.60 9.70
CA ASN A 304 30.43 -2.12 8.38
C ASN A 304 29.36 -3.17 8.07
N ASN A 305 28.71 -3.07 6.91
CA ASN A 305 27.74 -4.06 6.45
C ASN A 305 28.46 -5.40 6.26
N PRO A 306 28.13 -6.46 7.03
CA PRO A 306 28.74 -7.77 6.85
C PRO A 306 28.22 -8.51 5.60
N GLY A 307 27.18 -7.98 4.94
CA GLY A 307 26.65 -8.49 3.68
C GLY A 307 27.43 -8.06 2.44
N GLU A 308 28.13 -6.93 2.49
CA GLU A 308 28.76 -6.28 1.33
C GLU A 308 30.24 -6.61 1.12
N THR A 309 30.65 -6.73 -0.15
CA THR A 309 32.07 -6.84 -0.57
C THR A 309 32.59 -5.50 -1.09
N PRO A 310 33.44 -4.76 -0.34
CA PRO A 310 33.72 -3.36 -0.65
C PRO A 310 34.30 -3.08 -2.05
N GLY A 311 33.54 -2.32 -2.85
CA GLY A 311 33.95 -1.78 -4.14
C GLY A 311 33.83 -2.78 -5.28
N ASN A 312 32.88 -3.71 -5.23
CA ASN A 312 32.64 -4.69 -6.29
C ASN A 312 31.63 -4.21 -7.35
N GLY A 313 30.86 -3.15 -7.07
CA GLY A 313 29.83 -2.58 -7.95
C GLY A 313 28.51 -3.35 -7.96
N LEU A 314 28.26 -4.17 -6.94
CA LEU A 314 27.06 -4.99 -6.78
C LEU A 314 26.32 -4.65 -5.47
N ASP A 315 25.11 -5.15 -5.37
CA ASP A 315 24.32 -5.26 -4.15
C ASP A 315 24.41 -6.75 -3.77
N ASP A 316 25.29 -7.07 -2.82
CA ASP A 316 25.66 -8.45 -2.47
C ASP A 316 24.65 -9.08 -1.48
N ASP A 317 24.05 -8.27 -0.61
CA ASP A 317 23.07 -8.72 0.38
C ASP A 317 21.60 -8.68 -0.13
N GLY A 318 21.35 -7.96 -1.23
CA GLY A 318 20.05 -7.85 -1.89
C GLY A 318 19.12 -6.79 -1.29
N ASN A 319 19.66 -5.83 -0.54
CA ASN A 319 18.88 -4.77 0.13
C ASN A 319 18.43 -3.63 -0.80
N GLY A 320 18.96 -3.57 -2.03
CA GLY A 320 18.65 -2.55 -3.04
C GLY A 320 19.66 -1.41 -3.16
N TYR A 321 20.74 -1.42 -2.38
CA TYR A 321 21.75 -0.36 -2.26
C TYR A 321 23.16 -0.90 -2.56
N ILE A 322 23.69 -0.55 -3.74
CA ILE A 322 24.99 -1.04 -4.23
C ILE A 322 26.16 -0.52 -3.37
N ASP A 323 27.06 -1.42 -2.96
CA ASP A 323 28.28 -1.13 -2.20
C ASP A 323 28.02 -0.33 -0.89
N ASP A 324 26.88 -0.52 -0.18
CA ASP A 324 26.49 0.25 1.03
C ASP A 324 27.28 -0.06 2.32
N VAL A 325 28.54 -0.48 2.14
CA VAL A 325 29.51 -1.00 3.11
C VAL A 325 29.53 -0.30 4.47
N ILE A 326 29.26 1.00 4.54
CA ILE A 326 29.29 1.79 5.78
C ILE A 326 28.02 2.60 6.04
N GLY A 327 26.94 2.39 5.27
CA GLY A 327 25.79 3.30 5.21
C GLY A 327 25.55 3.85 3.80
N TYR A 328 24.51 4.68 3.67
CA TYR A 328 24.01 5.14 2.36
C TYR A 328 23.60 6.63 2.35
N ASP A 329 23.69 7.26 1.17
CA ASP A 329 23.27 8.63 0.90
C ASP A 329 21.96 8.68 0.08
N PHE A 330 20.88 9.09 0.74
CA PHE A 330 19.54 9.27 0.16
C PHE A 330 19.32 10.64 -0.52
N ILE A 331 20.34 11.49 -0.58
CA ILE A 331 20.34 12.73 -1.38
C ILE A 331 20.94 12.48 -2.76
N ASP A 332 22.17 11.97 -2.79
CA ASP A 332 22.93 11.78 -4.04
C ASP A 332 22.75 10.37 -4.64
N LEU A 333 22.12 9.45 -3.87
CA LEU A 333 21.76 8.08 -4.26
C LEU A 333 22.98 7.18 -4.53
N ASP A 334 23.96 7.24 -3.62
CA ASP A 334 25.15 6.39 -3.63
C ASP A 334 25.55 5.93 -2.21
N SER A 335 26.61 5.13 -2.11
CA SER A 335 27.13 4.55 -0.88
C SER A 335 28.19 5.41 -0.16
N ASP A 336 28.24 6.73 -0.42
CA ASP A 336 29.15 7.65 0.29
C ASP A 336 28.38 8.58 1.26
N PRO A 337 28.01 8.11 2.48
CA PRO A 337 27.30 8.92 3.48
C PRO A 337 28.20 9.97 4.16
N ALA A 338 29.17 10.55 3.44
CA ALA A 338 30.06 11.60 3.91
C ALA A 338 29.30 12.89 4.27
N ASP A 339 29.73 13.53 5.37
CA ASP A 339 29.10 14.75 5.88
C ASP A 339 29.73 16.03 5.32
N GLY A 340 29.04 16.68 4.38
CA GLY A 340 29.42 18.00 3.84
C GLY A 340 28.86 19.20 4.62
N LEU A 341 28.02 18.99 5.64
CA LEU A 341 27.38 20.05 6.45
C LEU A 341 28.01 20.18 7.85
N GLY A 342 28.34 19.05 8.46
CA GLY A 342 28.97 18.87 9.77
C GLY A 342 28.04 18.58 10.94
N HIS A 343 26.71 18.58 10.73
CA HIS A 343 25.75 18.37 11.80
C HIS A 343 25.65 16.89 12.22
N GLY A 344 25.62 15.98 11.24
CA GLY A 344 25.55 14.53 11.47
C GLY A 344 26.79 13.98 12.17
N THR A 345 27.97 14.46 11.79
CA THR A 345 29.25 14.18 12.47
C THR A 345 29.24 14.67 13.92
N HIS A 346 28.58 15.77 14.23
CA HIS A 346 28.51 16.30 15.60
C HIS A 346 27.64 15.42 16.49
N VAL A 347 26.46 15.03 16.02
CA VAL A 347 25.55 14.15 16.80
C VAL A 347 26.09 12.73 16.92
N ALA A 348 26.79 12.22 15.89
CA ALA A 348 27.48 10.93 15.92
C ALA A 348 28.55 10.86 17.04
N GLY A 349 29.33 11.93 17.23
CA GLY A 349 30.33 12.00 18.29
C GLY A 349 29.74 12.03 19.70
N ILE A 350 28.63 12.74 19.90
CA ILE A 350 27.92 12.77 21.19
C ILE A 350 27.44 11.35 21.54
N ALA A 351 26.86 10.65 20.57
CA ALA A 351 26.36 9.30 20.79
C ALA A 351 27.47 8.30 21.10
N ALA A 352 28.54 8.25 20.29
CA ALA A 352 29.50 7.13 20.33
C ALA A 352 30.94 7.44 19.85
N ALA A 353 31.48 8.65 20.01
CA ALA A 353 32.92 8.89 19.84
C ALA A 353 33.78 7.94 20.72
N GLY A 354 35.00 7.67 20.28
CA GLY A 354 35.87 6.63 20.83
C GLY A 354 36.30 6.85 22.29
N TRP A 355 36.92 5.83 22.88
CA TRP A 355 37.50 5.88 24.22
C TRP A 355 39.03 5.88 24.15
N ASN A 356 39.67 6.82 24.83
CA ASN A 356 41.12 7.06 24.88
C ASN A 356 41.76 7.38 23.52
N ASP A 357 41.12 8.13 22.63
CA ASP A 357 41.83 8.75 21.50
C ASP A 357 42.69 9.93 21.98
N VAL A 358 43.92 9.99 21.49
CA VAL A 358 45.01 10.82 22.06
C VAL A 358 44.75 12.32 21.91
N THR A 359 43.81 12.70 21.03
CA THR A 359 43.40 14.08 20.74
C THR A 359 41.88 14.31 20.88
N GLY A 360 41.14 13.31 21.36
CA GLY A 360 39.69 13.18 21.17
C GLY A 360 38.79 13.82 22.22
N ILE A 361 37.51 13.55 22.02
CA ILE A 361 36.41 13.58 23.00
C ILE A 361 36.03 12.13 23.36
N VAL A 362 34.95 11.90 24.11
CA VAL A 362 34.31 10.58 24.23
C VAL A 362 32.80 10.71 24.00
N GLY A 363 32.17 9.69 23.40
CA GLY A 363 30.72 9.61 23.29
C GLY A 363 30.07 8.95 24.50
N VAL A 364 28.75 9.02 24.63
CA VAL A 364 28.02 8.37 25.74
C VAL A 364 28.14 6.84 25.69
N ALA A 365 28.11 6.24 24.50
CA ALA A 365 28.23 4.79 24.27
C ALA A 365 29.49 4.44 23.44
N PRO A 366 30.70 4.66 23.97
CA PRO A 366 31.95 4.73 23.20
C PRO A 366 32.43 3.39 22.59
N ARG A 367 31.78 2.27 22.93
CA ARG A 367 32.06 0.96 22.34
C ARG A 367 31.07 0.53 21.25
N CYS A 368 29.93 1.22 21.13
CA CYS A 368 28.91 0.92 20.13
C CYS A 368 29.37 1.28 18.71
N ARG A 369 28.57 0.86 17.72
CA ARG A 369 28.77 1.16 16.30
C ARG A 369 27.86 2.29 15.85
N ILE A 370 28.32 3.05 14.85
CA ILE A 370 27.60 4.16 14.22
C ILE A 370 27.24 3.72 12.80
N LEU A 371 25.96 3.78 12.43
CA LEU A 371 25.49 3.63 11.05
C LEU A 371 25.15 5.03 10.49
N PRO A 372 26.04 5.65 9.69
CA PRO A 372 25.74 6.84 8.90
C PRO A 372 24.55 6.61 7.95
N VAL A 373 23.54 7.48 8.01
CA VAL A 373 22.47 7.53 7.02
C VAL A 373 22.27 8.98 6.62
N ARG A 374 22.68 9.35 5.40
CA ARG A 374 22.62 10.74 4.93
C ARG A 374 21.28 10.99 4.25
N ILE A 375 20.50 11.89 4.83
CA ILE A 375 19.18 12.35 4.35
C ILE A 375 19.13 13.87 4.16
N PHE A 376 20.18 14.61 4.53
CA PHE A 376 20.33 16.05 4.30
C PHE A 376 21.50 16.33 3.37
N ASN A 377 21.34 17.34 2.51
CA ASN A 377 22.41 17.83 1.66
C ASN A 377 23.29 18.86 2.39
N ASP A 378 24.41 19.26 1.77
CA ASP A 378 25.37 20.26 2.27
C ASP A 378 24.79 21.67 2.55
N GLN A 379 23.50 21.91 2.25
CA GLN A 379 22.80 23.16 2.59
C GLN A 379 21.74 22.96 3.68
N GLY A 380 21.63 21.78 4.28
CA GLY A 380 20.64 21.46 5.31
C GLY A 380 19.22 21.29 4.76
N ALA A 381 19.06 20.93 3.48
CA ALA A 381 17.77 20.58 2.90
C ALA A 381 17.58 19.06 2.80
N THR A 382 16.34 18.59 2.99
CA THR A 382 15.92 17.18 2.88
C THR A 382 14.57 17.09 2.16
N THR A 383 14.10 15.87 1.88
CA THR A 383 12.76 15.57 1.38
C THR A 383 12.05 14.57 2.31
N LEU A 384 10.72 14.55 2.29
CA LEU A 384 9.94 13.55 3.04
C LEU A 384 10.30 12.12 2.63
N TRP A 385 10.63 11.91 1.35
CA TRP A 385 11.07 10.61 0.84
C TRP A 385 12.41 10.19 1.45
N ALA A 386 13.45 11.04 1.38
CA ALA A 386 14.76 10.73 1.94
C ALA A 386 14.69 10.47 3.46
N ALA A 387 13.91 11.28 4.19
CA ALA A 387 13.72 11.10 5.63
C ALA A 387 12.99 9.80 5.99
N ALA A 388 11.94 9.42 5.24
CA ALA A 388 11.23 8.16 5.42
C ALA A 388 12.12 6.95 5.06
N THR A 389 12.70 6.94 3.86
CA THR A 389 13.51 5.82 3.34
C THR A 389 14.78 5.62 4.17
N GLY A 390 15.47 6.69 4.58
CA GLY A 390 16.62 6.56 5.49
C GLY A 390 16.26 6.03 6.88
N THR A 391 15.03 6.30 7.37
CA THR A 391 14.54 5.73 8.63
C THR A 391 14.21 4.24 8.50
N ILE A 392 13.63 3.83 7.37
CA ILE A 392 13.35 2.42 7.03
C ILE A 392 14.67 1.66 6.86
N TYR A 393 15.60 2.18 6.05
CA TYR A 393 16.94 1.63 5.85
C TYR A 393 17.67 1.40 7.18
N ALA A 394 17.68 2.39 8.08
CA ALA A 394 18.27 2.24 9.41
C ALA A 394 17.71 1.04 10.21
N ALA A 395 16.42 0.73 10.04
CA ALA A 395 15.78 -0.42 10.66
C ALA A 395 16.10 -1.75 9.95
N ASP A 396 16.10 -1.76 8.62
CA ASP A 396 16.41 -2.93 7.80
C ASP A 396 17.87 -3.40 7.98
N MET A 397 18.82 -2.45 8.12
CA MET A 397 20.22 -2.75 8.48
C MET A 397 20.39 -3.22 9.95
N GLY A 398 19.29 -3.35 10.70
CA GLY A 398 19.27 -3.90 12.05
C GLY A 398 19.85 -2.97 13.12
N ALA A 399 19.69 -1.64 13.00
CA ALA A 399 20.07 -0.73 14.08
C ALA A 399 19.14 -0.88 15.29
N GLN A 400 19.68 -1.03 16.51
CA GLN A 400 18.85 -1.15 17.72
C GLN A 400 18.35 0.20 18.23
N VAL A 401 19.02 1.30 17.84
CA VAL A 401 18.69 2.68 18.21
C VAL A 401 18.88 3.58 16.99
N SER A 402 17.96 4.50 16.75
CA SER A 402 18.13 5.56 15.73
C SER A 402 18.00 6.95 16.36
N ASN A 403 18.88 7.87 15.94
CA ASN A 403 18.82 9.28 16.34
C ASN A 403 18.44 10.15 15.12
N SER A 404 17.34 10.87 15.27
CA SER A 404 16.80 11.83 14.31
C SER A 404 16.89 13.25 14.87
N SER A 405 18.03 13.91 14.66
CA SER A 405 18.31 15.27 15.18
C SER A 405 17.66 16.39 14.35
N TRP A 406 16.51 16.10 13.73
CA TRP A 406 15.74 16.94 12.80
C TRP A 406 14.24 16.92 13.15
N GLY A 407 13.47 17.85 12.58
CA GLY A 407 12.01 17.84 12.72
C GLY A 407 11.29 19.05 12.11
N GLY A 408 9.96 19.01 12.12
CA GLY A 408 9.08 20.07 11.64
C GLY A 408 7.70 20.09 12.35
N TYR A 409 6.92 21.15 12.13
CA TYR A 409 5.65 21.39 12.83
C TYR A 409 4.40 20.84 12.14
N PHE A 410 4.58 20.00 11.12
CA PHE A 410 3.48 19.38 10.36
C PHE A 410 3.57 17.86 10.51
N ASP A 411 2.43 17.24 10.81
CA ASP A 411 2.27 15.79 10.82
C ASP A 411 2.39 15.25 9.38
N SER A 412 2.93 14.05 9.21
CA SER A 412 3.12 13.43 7.90
C SER A 412 3.01 11.92 8.02
N GLU A 413 1.93 11.37 7.46
CA GLU A 413 1.60 9.94 7.53
C GLU A 413 2.71 9.05 6.97
N VAL A 414 3.40 9.46 5.89
CA VAL A 414 4.56 8.73 5.34
C VAL A 414 5.72 8.65 6.33
N ILE A 415 6.00 9.74 7.07
CA ILE A 415 7.05 9.73 8.11
C ILE A 415 6.56 8.92 9.32
N LYS A 416 5.30 9.07 9.75
CA LYS A 416 4.71 8.32 10.85
C LYS A 416 4.82 6.80 10.61
N LEU A 417 4.42 6.34 9.42
CA LEU A 417 4.53 4.94 9.01
C LEU A 417 5.98 4.43 8.99
N ALA A 418 6.95 5.25 8.60
CA ALA A 418 8.37 4.87 8.64
C ALA A 418 8.89 4.67 10.08
N PHE A 419 8.48 5.50 11.03
CA PHE A 419 8.82 5.32 12.45
C PHE A 419 8.03 4.18 13.11
N GLU A 420 6.79 3.92 12.67
CA GLU A 420 6.01 2.75 13.10
C GLU A 420 6.59 1.43 12.57
N TYR A 421 7.08 1.42 11.33
CA TYR A 421 7.81 0.29 10.76
C TYR A 421 9.10 0.00 11.55
N ALA A 422 9.91 1.02 11.81
CA ALA A 422 11.13 0.88 12.63
C ALA A 422 10.82 0.35 14.04
N ALA A 423 9.77 0.87 14.69
CA ALA A 423 9.33 0.36 16.00
C ALA A 423 8.84 -1.10 15.94
N GLY A 424 8.20 -1.51 14.83
CA GLY A 424 7.80 -2.90 14.57
C GLY A 424 8.99 -3.86 14.39
N LEU A 425 10.17 -3.35 14.03
CA LEU A 425 11.44 -4.08 14.01
C LEU A 425 12.26 -3.92 15.31
N ASP A 426 11.63 -3.47 16.40
CA ASP A 426 12.23 -3.26 17.72
C ASP A 426 13.36 -2.20 17.75
N VAL A 427 13.35 -1.26 16.81
CA VAL A 427 14.26 -0.11 16.78
C VAL A 427 13.76 1.00 17.70
N LEU A 428 14.57 1.45 18.66
CA LEU A 428 14.20 2.62 19.47
C LEU A 428 14.60 3.92 18.77
N ALA A 429 13.61 4.62 18.24
CA ALA A 429 13.79 5.94 17.63
C ALA A 429 13.80 7.06 18.67
N ILE A 430 14.73 8.01 18.51
CA ILE A 430 14.96 9.13 19.43
C ILE A 430 15.11 10.41 18.61
N ALA A 431 14.34 11.45 18.93
CA ALA A 431 14.29 12.67 18.12
C ALA A 431 14.29 13.97 18.92
N ALA A 432 14.79 15.01 18.28
CA ALA A 432 14.92 16.34 18.84
C ALA A 432 13.56 17.06 18.93
N ALA A 433 13.20 17.57 20.12
CA ALA A 433 11.92 18.25 20.36
C ALA A 433 11.71 19.56 19.56
N GLY A 434 12.80 20.14 19.03
CA GLY A 434 12.79 21.35 18.22
C GLY A 434 13.22 22.60 18.99
N ASN A 435 13.71 23.59 18.23
CA ASN A 435 14.40 24.78 18.74
C ASN A 435 13.57 26.08 18.55
N GLY A 436 12.24 26.00 18.70
CA GLY A 436 11.31 27.10 18.39
C GLY A 436 10.82 27.90 19.60
N SER A 437 11.25 27.59 20.82
CA SER A 437 10.70 28.13 22.08
C SER A 437 9.17 28.05 22.14
N THR A 438 8.56 27.00 21.59
CA THR A 438 7.11 26.87 21.41
C THR A 438 6.55 25.62 22.09
N SER A 439 5.24 25.56 22.25
CA SER A 439 4.50 24.36 22.68
C SER A 439 3.71 23.68 21.57
N ILE A 440 4.01 24.03 20.32
CA ILE A 440 3.51 23.33 19.14
C ILE A 440 4.32 22.02 18.99
N PRO A 441 3.66 20.84 18.91
CA PRO A 441 4.34 19.57 18.66
C PRO A 441 5.24 19.60 17.43
N SER A 442 6.38 18.93 17.51
CA SER A 442 7.32 18.76 16.41
C SER A 442 7.48 17.28 16.08
N TYR A 443 7.38 16.94 14.80
CA TYR A 443 7.51 15.58 14.28
C TYR A 443 8.89 15.41 13.64
N PRO A 444 9.56 14.24 13.80
CA PRO A 444 9.01 12.97 14.29
C PRO A 444 8.94 12.84 15.82
N ALA A 445 9.51 13.77 16.60
CA ALA A 445 9.61 13.65 18.06
C ALA A 445 8.26 13.46 18.79
N SER A 446 7.17 13.95 18.22
CA SER A 446 5.82 13.85 18.81
C SER A 446 5.02 12.61 18.34
N TYR A 447 5.66 11.64 17.67
CA TYR A 447 5.07 10.31 17.42
C TYR A 447 5.25 9.39 18.64
N GLU A 448 4.27 8.51 18.89
CA GLU A 448 4.19 7.72 20.13
C GLU A 448 5.40 6.79 20.35
N ASN A 449 5.87 6.15 19.28
CA ASN A 449 7.00 5.21 19.31
C ASN A 449 8.39 5.89 19.29
N VAL A 450 8.44 7.24 19.29
CA VAL A 450 9.68 8.02 19.26
C VAL A 450 9.94 8.62 20.64
N VAL A 451 11.19 8.65 21.11
CA VAL A 451 11.56 9.36 22.35
C VAL A 451 11.78 10.84 22.04
N SER A 452 10.95 11.69 22.64
CA SER A 452 10.94 13.14 22.42
C SER A 452 11.87 13.87 23.40
N VAL A 453 12.96 14.46 22.88
CA VAL A 453 14.07 14.99 23.72
C VAL A 453 14.17 16.52 23.70
N ALA A 454 13.91 17.14 24.85
CA ALA A 454 14.13 18.56 25.14
C ALA A 454 15.60 18.87 25.49
N ALA A 455 15.99 20.14 25.47
CA ALA A 455 17.36 20.58 25.78
C ALA A 455 17.48 21.30 27.13
N THR A 456 18.58 21.04 27.87
CA THR A 456 19.01 21.79 29.06
C THR A 456 20.40 22.41 28.89
N ASP A 457 20.76 23.35 29.78
CA ASP A 457 22.10 23.94 29.86
C ASP A 457 22.89 23.47 31.10
N HIS A 458 24.10 24.02 31.24
CA HIS A 458 25.06 23.65 32.29
C HIS A 458 24.72 24.15 33.70
N ASP A 459 23.62 24.89 33.87
CA ASP A 459 23.04 25.25 35.16
C ASP A 459 21.79 24.41 35.51
N ASP A 460 21.51 23.38 34.71
CA ASP A 460 20.31 22.52 34.79
C ASP A 460 18.99 23.22 34.44
N GLU A 461 19.06 24.39 33.80
CA GLU A 461 17.88 25.13 33.36
C GLU A 461 17.43 24.65 31.95
N PRO A 462 16.13 24.76 31.62
CA PRO A 462 15.63 24.54 30.26
C PRO A 462 16.33 25.48 29.27
N ALA A 463 16.89 24.92 28.19
CA ALA A 463 17.57 25.71 27.18
C ALA A 463 16.61 26.74 26.56
N TRP A 464 17.03 28.00 26.44
CA TRP A 464 16.16 29.12 26.02
C TRP A 464 15.45 28.95 24.66
N PHE A 465 15.95 28.07 23.79
CA PHE A 465 15.35 27.72 22.49
C PHE A 465 14.45 26.47 22.51
N THR A 466 14.48 25.65 23.57
CA THR A 466 13.79 24.34 23.56
C THR A 466 12.29 24.50 23.42
N ASN A 467 11.67 23.63 22.63
CA ASN A 467 10.23 23.44 22.69
C ASN A 467 9.84 22.81 24.04
N THR A 468 8.56 22.99 24.44
CA THR A 468 8.01 22.61 25.76
C THR A 468 6.59 22.04 25.63
N GLY A 469 6.17 21.16 26.53
CA GLY A 469 4.79 20.69 26.66
C GLY A 469 4.67 19.20 26.94
N THR A 470 3.43 18.76 27.20
CA THR A 470 3.09 17.41 27.66
C THR A 470 3.34 16.30 26.63
N HIS A 471 3.84 16.63 25.44
CA HIS A 471 4.22 15.72 24.36
C HIS A 471 5.73 15.41 24.35
N LEU A 472 6.47 15.91 25.34
CA LEU A 472 7.91 15.66 25.52
C LEU A 472 8.13 14.58 26.57
N ASP A 473 9.04 13.65 26.30
CA ASP A 473 9.31 12.51 27.18
C ASP A 473 10.27 12.88 28.31
N LEU A 474 11.38 13.53 27.95
CA LEU A 474 12.49 13.87 28.84
C LEU A 474 13.41 14.94 28.20
N ALA A 475 14.40 15.39 28.96
CA ALA A 475 15.40 16.35 28.52
C ALA A 475 16.84 15.80 28.59
N ALA A 476 17.75 16.43 27.87
CA ALA A 476 19.19 16.14 27.94
C ALA A 476 20.03 17.42 27.69
N PRO A 477 21.32 17.43 28.07
CA PRO A 477 22.24 18.53 27.77
C PRO A 477 22.26 18.90 26.29
N GLY A 478 21.95 20.16 25.97
CA GLY A 478 21.83 20.65 24.60
C GLY A 478 22.42 22.03 24.34
N VAL A 479 23.10 22.66 25.30
CA VAL A 479 23.70 24.01 25.14
C VAL A 479 25.22 23.95 25.23
N ALA A 480 25.91 24.51 24.24
CA ALA A 480 27.38 24.56 24.16
C ALA A 480 28.00 23.16 24.38
N ILE A 481 27.55 22.20 23.57
CA ILE A 481 28.00 20.81 23.58
C ILE A 481 29.18 20.68 22.62
N LEU A 482 30.32 20.22 23.15
CA LEU A 482 31.52 19.96 22.37
C LEU A 482 31.42 18.57 21.74
N SER A 483 31.51 18.48 20.42
CA SER A 483 31.57 17.21 19.71
C SER A 483 32.45 17.27 18.45
N THR A 484 32.59 16.15 17.77
CA THR A 484 33.28 16.00 16.48
C THR A 484 32.64 16.87 15.39
N PHE A 485 33.42 17.20 14.37
CA PHE A 485 32.98 17.97 13.21
C PHE A 485 33.90 17.61 12.02
N PRO A 486 33.44 17.63 10.76
CA PRO A 486 34.26 17.14 9.65
C PRO A 486 35.60 17.86 9.56
N THR A 487 36.68 17.09 9.50
CA THR A 487 38.06 17.62 9.51
C THR A 487 38.37 18.51 8.30
N ALA A 488 37.60 18.37 7.22
CA ALA A 488 37.64 19.22 6.03
C ALA A 488 36.99 20.61 6.25
N LEU A 489 36.06 20.74 7.19
CA LEU A 489 35.31 21.98 7.49
C LEU A 489 35.88 22.71 8.71
N GLU A 490 36.25 21.99 9.76
CA GLU A 490 36.86 22.52 10.97
C GLU A 490 38.23 21.84 11.20
N PRO A 491 39.37 22.55 11.01
CA PRO A 491 40.71 21.94 11.07
C PRO A 491 41.10 21.32 12.41
N THR A 492 40.40 21.65 13.51
CA THR A 492 40.59 20.97 14.80
C THR A 492 39.86 19.62 14.87
N GLY A 493 38.86 19.39 14.02
CA GLY A 493 37.97 18.21 14.02
C GLY A 493 36.77 18.32 14.96
N PHE A 494 36.52 19.48 15.59
CA PHE A 494 35.50 19.57 16.64
C PHE A 494 34.90 20.97 16.80
N LEU A 495 33.63 21.04 17.20
CA LEU A 495 32.90 22.28 17.34
C LEU A 495 31.98 22.29 18.58
N LEU A 496 31.69 23.49 19.10
CA LEU A 496 30.65 23.72 20.11
C LEU A 496 29.34 24.09 19.40
N LEU A 497 28.30 23.27 19.55
CA LEU A 497 26.95 23.54 19.03
C LEU A 497 25.89 23.55 20.15
N SER A 498 24.72 24.11 19.84
CA SER A 498 23.57 24.17 20.75
C SER A 498 22.28 23.84 20.00
N GLY A 499 21.47 22.96 20.56
CA GLY A 499 20.16 22.57 20.03
C GLY A 499 19.61 21.33 20.72
N THR A 500 18.30 21.07 20.61
CA THR A 500 17.71 19.77 20.93
C THR A 500 18.34 18.64 20.10
N SER A 501 18.88 18.98 18.93
CA SER A 501 19.70 18.13 18.07
C SER A 501 20.98 17.60 18.75
N MET A 502 21.53 18.32 19.74
CA MET A 502 22.65 17.85 20.57
C MET A 502 22.15 17.12 21.83
N ALA A 503 20.91 17.34 22.26
CA ALA A 503 20.30 16.64 23.40
C ALA A 503 19.90 15.20 23.04
N SER A 504 19.26 14.97 21.89
CA SER A 504 18.83 13.64 21.44
C SER A 504 19.95 12.57 21.36
N PRO A 505 21.17 12.84 20.83
CA PRO A 505 22.22 11.82 20.77
C PRO A 505 22.78 11.41 22.14
N HIS A 506 22.67 12.25 23.19
CA HIS A 506 22.99 11.80 24.55
C HIS A 506 22.04 10.68 24.99
N VAL A 507 20.75 10.85 24.72
CA VAL A 507 19.71 9.86 25.03
C VAL A 507 19.88 8.60 24.16
N ALA A 508 20.28 8.74 22.90
CA ALA A 508 20.61 7.61 22.02
C ALA A 508 21.81 6.79 22.53
N GLY A 509 22.83 7.46 23.07
CA GLY A 509 23.91 6.77 23.77
C GLY A 509 23.42 6.00 25.00
N VAL A 510 22.59 6.61 25.87
CA VAL A 510 22.05 5.91 27.05
C VAL A 510 21.16 4.72 26.65
N ALA A 511 20.34 4.84 25.61
CA ALA A 511 19.57 3.74 25.05
C ALA A 511 20.48 2.59 24.56
N ALA A 512 21.59 2.91 23.89
CA ALA A 512 22.55 1.94 23.41
C ALA A 512 23.36 1.28 24.56
N LEU A 513 23.61 1.98 25.67
CA LEU A 513 24.14 1.38 26.89
C LEU A 513 23.16 0.34 27.47
N LEU A 514 21.86 0.67 27.57
CA LEU A 514 20.83 -0.26 28.04
C LEU A 514 20.72 -1.51 27.14
N ARG A 515 20.67 -1.35 25.82
CA ARG A 515 20.75 -2.48 24.85
C ARG A 515 22.04 -3.29 24.97
N SER A 516 23.12 -2.70 25.46
CA SER A 516 24.39 -3.42 25.65
C SER A 516 24.40 -4.27 26.93
N GLN A 517 23.64 -3.89 27.96
CA GLN A 517 23.47 -4.70 29.16
C GLN A 517 22.55 -5.90 28.92
N ASP A 518 21.45 -5.68 28.20
CA ASP A 518 20.54 -6.74 27.77
C ASP A 518 20.03 -6.46 26.34
N PRO A 519 20.58 -7.16 25.32
CA PRO A 519 20.14 -7.00 23.92
C PRO A 519 18.68 -7.42 23.68
N GLU A 520 18.13 -8.33 24.50
CA GLU A 520 16.79 -8.91 24.32
C GLU A 520 15.67 -8.01 24.90
N THR A 521 16.01 -6.99 25.70
CA THR A 521 15.04 -6.02 26.22
C THR A 521 14.48 -5.15 25.08
N SER A 522 13.15 -5.11 24.93
CA SER A 522 12.48 -4.36 23.86
C SER A 522 12.65 -2.84 23.91
N ALA A 523 12.51 -2.19 22.76
CA ALA A 523 12.61 -0.75 22.58
C ALA A 523 11.65 0.02 23.51
N MET A 524 10.43 -0.48 23.69
CA MET A 524 9.42 0.15 24.56
C MET A 524 9.76 0.01 26.05
N ALA A 525 10.36 -1.11 26.48
CA ALA A 525 10.86 -1.25 27.84
C ALA A 525 12.03 -0.28 28.09
N ILE A 526 12.90 -0.06 27.09
CA ILE A 526 13.97 0.95 27.16
C ILE A 526 13.40 2.37 27.18
N LYS A 527 12.39 2.71 26.37
CA LYS A 527 11.70 4.01 26.42
C LYS A 527 11.17 4.30 27.83
N ALA A 528 10.48 3.34 28.45
CA ALA A 528 10.00 3.44 29.83
C ALA A 528 11.15 3.52 30.86
N ALA A 529 12.27 2.84 30.60
CA ALA A 529 13.47 2.94 31.44
C ALA A 529 14.03 4.37 31.44
N LEU A 530 14.24 4.95 30.25
CA LEU A 530 14.77 6.30 30.05
C LEU A 530 13.89 7.38 30.72
N GLN A 531 12.57 7.33 30.49
CA GLN A 531 11.59 8.25 31.10
C GLN A 531 11.57 8.18 32.65
N THR A 532 12.00 7.06 33.24
CA THR A 532 12.01 6.86 34.69
C THR A 532 13.40 6.99 35.31
N SER A 533 14.48 7.08 34.51
CA SER A 533 15.87 7.16 34.96
C SER A 533 16.42 8.59 34.93
N VAL A 534 15.56 9.56 35.21
CA VAL A 534 15.88 10.99 35.13
C VAL A 534 16.30 11.61 36.48
N ASP A 535 17.03 12.71 36.42
CA ASP A 535 17.07 13.74 37.44
C ASP A 535 15.89 14.71 37.24
N ARG A 536 15.10 14.92 38.29
CA ARG A 536 13.97 15.84 38.22
C ARG A 536 14.47 17.27 38.36
N ILE A 537 14.28 18.06 37.32
CA ILE A 537 14.47 19.51 37.36
C ILE A 537 13.15 20.13 37.83
N ASP A 538 13.20 20.96 38.88
CA ASP A 538 12.03 21.75 39.35
C ASP A 538 11.80 22.99 38.47
N ALA A 539 11.76 22.80 37.15
CA ALA A 539 11.55 23.86 36.16
C ALA A 539 10.08 24.31 36.09
N GLN A 540 9.85 25.58 35.71
CA GLN A 540 8.50 26.07 35.37
C GLN A 540 8.06 25.67 33.95
N ALA A 541 8.98 25.18 33.12
CA ALA A 541 8.73 24.74 31.75
C ALA A 541 8.54 23.22 31.70
N ASP A 542 7.55 22.79 30.93
CA ASP A 542 7.24 21.38 30.72
C ASP A 542 8.22 20.77 29.71
N ILE A 543 9.29 20.15 30.22
CA ILE A 543 10.37 19.51 29.42
C ILE A 543 10.34 17.98 29.55
N GLY A 544 9.15 17.42 29.80
CA GLY A 544 8.97 16.01 30.09
C GLY A 544 9.31 15.63 31.53
N THR A 545 9.76 14.39 31.73
CA THR A 545 9.92 13.77 33.06
C THR A 545 11.09 14.31 33.89
N GLY A 546 12.14 14.82 33.24
CA GLY A 546 13.39 15.33 33.84
C GLY A 546 14.58 15.21 32.88
N ARG A 547 15.79 15.53 33.34
CA ARG A 547 17.05 15.32 32.59
C ARG A 547 17.47 13.86 32.65
N ILE A 548 17.88 13.26 31.53
CA ILE A 548 18.41 11.89 31.53
C ILE A 548 19.65 11.75 32.44
N ASN A 549 19.72 10.64 33.17
CA ASN A 549 20.88 10.25 33.97
C ASN A 549 21.28 8.82 33.57
N ALA A 550 22.45 8.69 32.97
CA ALA A 550 22.96 7.44 32.43
C ALA A 550 23.20 6.40 33.53
N HIS A 551 23.74 6.81 34.69
CA HIS A 551 24.04 5.92 35.79
C HIS A 551 22.77 5.34 36.45
N LYS A 552 21.71 6.15 36.60
CA LYS A 552 20.38 5.69 37.03
C LYS A 552 19.68 4.78 36.02
N ALA A 553 20.04 4.87 34.75
CA ALA A 553 19.52 4.00 33.71
C ALA A 553 20.17 2.61 33.84
N VAL A 554 21.50 2.56 33.77
CA VAL A 554 22.27 1.30 33.74
C VAL A 554 22.45 0.62 35.11
N GLY A 555 22.20 1.34 36.21
CA GLY A 555 22.35 0.84 37.57
C GLY A 555 21.11 0.13 38.14
N ARG A 556 20.27 -0.45 37.30
CA ARG A 556 19.01 -1.12 37.68
C ARG A 556 19.18 -2.64 37.71
N ASP A 557 18.65 -3.29 38.74
CA ASP A 557 18.73 -4.76 38.89
C ASP A 557 17.79 -5.50 37.92
N GLU A 558 16.57 -4.98 37.69
CA GLU A 558 15.55 -5.49 36.75
C GLU A 558 14.74 -4.31 36.17
N LEU A 559 14.27 -4.41 34.92
CA LEU A 559 13.40 -3.41 34.29
C LEU A 559 11.92 -3.71 34.59
N PRO A 560 11.12 -2.73 35.04
CA PRO A 560 9.76 -2.99 35.52
C PRO A 560 8.75 -3.11 34.37
N GLU A 561 8.40 -4.35 33.99
CA GLU A 561 7.25 -4.61 33.12
C GLU A 561 5.92 -4.27 33.83
N LEU A 562 5.45 -3.05 33.64
CA LEU A 562 4.03 -2.77 33.52
C LEU A 562 3.70 -2.75 32.02
N THR A 563 2.65 -3.45 31.61
CA THR A 563 2.22 -3.50 30.21
C THR A 563 0.87 -2.78 30.08
N ALA A 564 0.85 -1.72 29.28
CA ALA A 564 -0.35 -1.07 28.78
C ALA A 564 -0.38 -1.23 27.26
N HIS A 565 -1.46 -1.78 26.75
CA HIS A 565 -1.80 -1.76 25.33
C HIS A 565 -3.33 -1.71 25.22
N LEU A 566 -3.85 -0.98 24.23
CA LEU A 566 -5.27 -0.99 23.93
C LEU A 566 -5.45 -1.16 22.43
N GLU A 567 -6.46 -1.94 22.06
CA GLU A 567 -6.84 -2.20 20.69
C GLU A 567 -8.27 -1.68 20.50
N ILE A 568 -8.42 -0.74 19.58
CA ILE A 568 -9.72 -0.32 19.05
C ILE A 568 -9.59 -0.20 17.53
N ALA A 569 -10.36 -1.00 16.80
CA ALA A 569 -10.41 -0.87 15.35
C ALA A 569 -11.04 0.49 14.99
N ASN A 570 -10.50 1.14 13.96
CA ASN A 570 -11.00 2.43 13.46
C ASN A 570 -12.45 2.28 12.98
N PHE A 571 -13.40 2.82 13.75
CA PHE A 571 -14.82 2.82 13.41
C PHE A 571 -15.49 4.11 13.85
N TYR A 572 -16.40 4.61 13.02
CA TYR A 572 -17.40 5.59 13.42
C TYR A 572 -18.21 5.01 14.59
N LEU A 573 -18.05 5.62 15.77
CA LEU A 573 -18.74 5.23 17.00
C LEU A 573 -20.24 5.54 16.91
N SER A 574 -20.96 4.62 16.29
CA SER A 574 -22.43 4.61 16.20
C SER A 574 -23.07 3.90 17.40
N ASN A 575 -22.36 2.93 18.00
CA ASN A 575 -22.88 2.00 19.00
C ASN A 575 -21.93 1.89 20.21
N THR A 576 -22.38 1.21 21.28
CA THR A 576 -21.50 0.82 22.40
C THR A 576 -20.49 -0.24 21.93
N THR A 577 -19.20 0.06 22.03
CA THR A 577 -18.10 -0.74 21.50
C THR A 577 -17.19 -1.21 22.64
N PRO A 578 -16.81 -2.51 22.70
CA PRO A 578 -15.82 -2.99 23.66
C PRO A 578 -14.42 -2.50 23.25
N VAL A 579 -13.66 -1.97 24.22
CA VAL A 579 -12.23 -1.65 24.05
C VAL A 579 -11.44 -2.87 24.52
N LYS A 580 -10.64 -3.46 23.63
CA LYS A 580 -9.76 -4.58 23.98
C LYS A 580 -8.38 -4.08 24.38
N GLY A 581 -7.56 -4.97 24.92
CA GLY A 581 -6.14 -4.71 25.17
C GLY A 581 -5.58 -5.51 26.33
N THR A 582 -4.43 -5.03 26.81
CA THR A 582 -3.66 -5.64 27.90
C THR A 582 -3.32 -4.59 28.94
N ALA A 583 -3.61 -4.91 30.19
CA ALA A 583 -3.30 -4.14 31.37
C ALA A 583 -2.78 -5.08 32.47
N SER A 584 -1.46 -5.28 32.50
CA SER A 584 -0.81 -6.29 33.34
C SER A 584 0.59 -5.85 33.80
N GLY A 585 1.41 -6.79 34.29
CA GLY A 585 2.76 -6.54 34.79
C GLY A 585 3.00 -7.07 36.21
N GLU A 586 4.24 -7.41 36.56
CA GLU A 586 4.54 -8.10 37.84
C GLU A 586 4.13 -7.26 39.06
N ALA A 587 4.35 -5.94 38.99
CA ALA A 587 4.00 -4.95 40.02
C ALA A 587 2.62 -4.28 39.83
N PHE A 588 1.76 -4.81 38.96
CA PHE A 588 0.42 -4.25 38.68
C PHE A 588 -0.42 -4.06 39.96
N ASP A 589 -1.01 -2.87 40.12
CA ASP A 589 -1.98 -2.50 41.15
C ASP A 589 -3.37 -2.22 40.56
N ARG A 590 -3.43 -1.42 39.49
CA ARG A 590 -4.68 -1.07 38.80
C ARG A 590 -4.46 -0.55 37.37
N TYR A 591 -5.52 -0.55 36.58
CA TYR A 591 -5.61 0.27 35.36
C TYR A 591 -6.81 1.22 35.38
N VAL A 592 -6.71 2.27 34.57
CA VAL A 592 -7.78 3.24 34.29
C VAL A 592 -7.86 3.44 32.77
N LEU A 593 -9.03 3.22 32.19
CA LEU A 593 -9.38 3.59 30.82
C LEU A 593 -9.98 5.01 30.84
N GLU A 594 -9.44 5.92 30.05
CA GLU A 594 -9.78 7.34 30.06
C GLU A 594 -9.97 7.89 28.64
N VAL A 595 -10.84 8.89 28.49
CA VAL A 595 -11.02 9.67 27.24
C VAL A 595 -10.61 11.13 27.46
N GLY A 596 -10.10 11.79 26.42
CA GLY A 596 -9.97 13.24 26.38
C GLY A 596 -10.29 13.81 24.99
N GLU A 597 -10.72 15.07 24.95
CA GLU A 597 -11.12 15.76 23.71
C GLU A 597 -9.92 16.26 22.88
N GLY A 598 -10.00 16.09 21.56
CA GLY A 598 -8.92 16.39 20.63
C GLY A 598 -7.87 15.29 20.51
N LEU A 599 -6.89 15.49 19.63
CA LEU A 599 -5.77 14.54 19.39
C LEU A 599 -4.75 14.51 20.54
N TYR A 600 -4.69 15.56 21.35
CA TYR A 600 -3.72 15.76 22.44
C TYR A 600 -4.41 16.42 23.65
N PRO A 601 -5.32 15.70 24.34
CA PRO A 601 -6.11 16.28 25.42
C PRO A 601 -5.29 16.62 26.68
N VAL A 602 -5.46 17.85 27.15
CA VAL A 602 -4.88 18.35 28.41
C VAL A 602 -5.65 17.89 29.66
N SER A 603 -6.86 17.33 29.48
CA SER A 603 -7.73 16.82 30.54
C SER A 603 -8.35 15.49 30.14
N TRP A 604 -8.44 14.57 31.08
CA TRP A 604 -8.89 13.20 30.85
C TRP A 604 -10.02 12.83 31.82
N THR A 605 -11.00 12.09 31.30
CA THR A 605 -12.20 11.63 31.99
C THR A 605 -12.16 10.10 32.09
N GLU A 606 -12.29 9.55 33.29
CA GLU A 606 -12.34 8.10 33.50
C GLU A 606 -13.61 7.49 32.90
N ILE A 607 -13.45 6.48 32.05
CA ILE A 607 -14.52 5.63 31.53
C ILE A 607 -14.72 4.42 32.45
N SER A 608 -13.64 3.76 32.83
CA SER A 608 -13.65 2.58 33.70
C SER A 608 -12.28 2.34 34.34
N SER A 609 -12.24 1.66 35.47
CA SER A 609 -11.01 1.22 36.12
C SER A 609 -11.18 -0.17 36.75
N SER A 610 -10.06 -0.87 36.94
CA SER A 610 -10.03 -2.18 37.62
C SER A 610 -8.71 -2.40 38.35
N THR A 611 -8.77 -3.23 39.41
CA THR A 611 -7.61 -3.77 40.14
C THR A 611 -7.32 -5.22 39.74
N GLU A 612 -7.96 -5.73 38.70
CA GLU A 612 -7.67 -7.04 38.10
C GLU A 612 -6.87 -6.86 36.81
N ARG A 613 -5.92 -7.76 36.57
CA ARG A 613 -5.11 -7.78 35.35
C ARG A 613 -5.97 -8.22 34.16
N VAL A 614 -5.72 -7.62 33.00
CA VAL A 614 -6.36 -7.96 31.73
C VAL A 614 -5.27 -8.29 30.72
N GLU A 615 -5.41 -9.39 29.98
CA GLU A 615 -4.49 -9.83 28.93
C GLU A 615 -5.34 -10.22 27.72
N ASP A 616 -5.14 -9.53 26.59
CA ASP A 616 -5.89 -9.68 25.33
C ASP A 616 -7.42 -9.82 25.53
N ALA A 617 -8.01 -8.89 26.30
CA ALA A 617 -9.43 -8.93 26.62
C ALA A 617 -10.01 -7.52 26.86
N THR A 618 -11.32 -7.45 27.10
CA THR A 618 -12.04 -6.17 27.23
C THR A 618 -11.59 -5.36 28.46
N LEU A 619 -10.90 -4.24 28.22
CA LEU A 619 -10.51 -3.25 29.24
C LEU A 619 -11.71 -2.42 29.72
N GLY A 620 -12.68 -2.18 28.85
CA GLY A 620 -13.87 -1.38 29.14
C GLY A 620 -14.83 -1.31 27.95
N HIS A 621 -15.90 -0.53 28.08
CA HIS A 621 -16.84 -0.27 26.98
C HIS A 621 -16.95 1.23 26.77
N VAL A 622 -16.77 1.66 25.53
CA VAL A 622 -17.01 3.05 25.11
C VAL A 622 -18.37 3.14 24.43
N HIS A 623 -19.01 4.30 24.52
CA HIS A 623 -20.24 4.58 23.79
C HIS A 623 -20.16 6.00 23.20
N PRO A 624 -20.96 6.33 22.18
CA PRO A 624 -20.81 7.59 21.43
C PRO A 624 -20.87 8.82 22.33
N GLY A 625 -21.72 8.79 23.36
CA GLY A 625 -21.86 9.85 24.38
C GLY A 625 -20.69 10.05 25.35
N HIS A 626 -19.62 9.23 25.28
CA HIS A 626 -18.34 9.55 25.95
C HIS A 626 -17.52 10.60 25.18
N PHE A 627 -17.89 10.92 23.94
CA PHE A 627 -17.09 11.71 23.02
C PHE A 627 -17.87 12.92 22.49
N SER A 628 -17.16 14.03 22.32
CA SER A 628 -17.62 15.16 21.52
C SER A 628 -17.39 14.89 20.04
N VAL A 629 -18.15 15.55 19.17
CA VAL A 629 -17.99 15.41 17.70
C VAL A 629 -16.62 15.95 17.27
N GLY A 630 -15.84 15.11 16.59
CA GLY A 630 -14.49 15.40 16.12
C GLY A 630 -13.46 14.40 16.65
N TRP A 631 -12.19 14.80 16.63
CA TRP A 631 -11.10 13.99 17.18
C TRP A 631 -11.19 13.88 18.70
N SER A 632 -10.96 12.69 19.23
CA SER A 632 -10.76 12.39 20.65
C SER A 632 -9.62 11.39 20.82
N SER A 633 -9.03 11.33 22.00
CA SER A 633 -8.05 10.29 22.36
C SER A 633 -8.60 9.40 23.47
N LEU A 634 -8.38 8.10 23.33
CA LEU A 634 -8.72 7.07 24.29
C LEU A 634 -7.41 6.47 24.82
N ARG A 635 -7.22 6.34 26.14
CA ARG A 635 -6.00 5.74 26.70
C ARG A 635 -6.29 4.74 27.79
N VAL A 636 -5.40 3.77 27.94
CA VAL A 636 -5.29 2.95 29.16
C VAL A 636 -4.04 3.34 29.93
N ARG A 637 -4.20 3.63 31.22
CA ARG A 637 -3.13 3.94 32.16
C ARG A 637 -3.02 2.81 33.18
N VAL A 638 -1.91 2.09 33.19
CA VAL A 638 -1.63 0.98 34.10
C VAL A 638 -0.65 1.43 35.16
N SER A 639 -0.93 1.18 36.44
CA SER A 639 -0.16 1.71 37.59
C SER A 639 0.25 0.61 38.56
N ASN A 640 1.37 0.85 39.28
CA ASN A 640 1.80 0.05 40.43
C ASN A 640 1.48 0.76 41.76
N ALA A 641 1.60 0.01 42.86
CA ALA A 641 1.35 0.52 44.21
C ALA A 641 2.39 1.56 44.70
N ALA A 642 3.50 1.74 43.97
CA ALA A 642 4.49 2.79 44.22
C ALA A 642 4.19 4.11 43.49
N GLY A 643 3.15 4.14 42.64
CA GLY A 643 2.71 5.31 41.89
C GLY A 643 3.38 5.49 40.51
N SER A 644 4.20 4.54 40.06
CA SER A 644 4.66 4.49 38.66
C SER A 644 3.52 4.04 37.75
N SER A 645 3.47 4.56 36.53
CA SER A 645 2.47 4.16 35.53
C SER A 645 3.00 4.17 34.11
N VAL A 646 2.52 3.24 33.29
CA VAL A 646 2.65 3.25 31.82
C VAL A 646 1.31 3.59 31.17
N ILE A 647 1.36 4.12 29.96
CA ILE A 647 0.19 4.56 29.19
C ILE A 647 0.32 4.06 27.75
N HIS A 648 -0.80 3.65 27.16
CA HIS A 648 -0.99 3.48 25.71
C HIS A 648 -2.21 4.31 25.30
N ALA A 649 -2.18 5.00 24.16
CA ALA A 649 -3.26 5.91 23.77
C ALA A 649 -3.57 5.88 22.26
N GLU A 650 -4.82 5.61 21.92
CA GLU A 650 -5.31 5.64 20.53
C GLU A 650 -6.04 6.94 20.21
N LYS A 651 -5.96 7.35 18.95
CA LYS A 651 -6.67 8.52 18.39
C LYS A 651 -7.86 8.04 17.58
N ILE A 652 -9.05 8.57 17.88
CA ILE A 652 -10.30 8.21 17.21
C ILE A 652 -11.03 9.46 16.72
N PHE A 653 -11.56 9.40 15.50
CA PHE A 653 -12.47 10.42 14.98
C PHE A 653 -13.91 9.97 15.24
N VAL A 654 -14.68 10.82 15.90
CA VAL A 654 -16.06 10.50 16.30
C VAL A 654 -17.02 11.46 15.62
N ASP A 655 -17.74 10.98 14.60
CA ASP A 655 -18.92 11.69 14.08
C ASP A 655 -20.21 11.10 14.66
N ASN A 656 -20.77 11.80 15.64
CA ASN A 656 -22.05 11.44 16.24
C ASN A 656 -23.24 12.19 15.60
N VAL A 657 -23.03 13.02 14.58
CA VAL A 657 -24.11 13.71 13.86
C VAL A 657 -23.91 13.43 12.38
N TYR A 658 -24.57 12.40 11.86
CA TYR A 658 -24.46 11.99 10.46
C TYR A 658 -25.74 11.29 9.99
N MET A 659 -25.93 11.24 8.67
CA MET A 659 -26.94 10.40 8.02
C MET A 659 -26.25 9.18 7.44
N SER A 660 -26.75 7.98 7.76
CA SER A 660 -26.25 6.69 7.28
C SER A 660 -27.03 6.15 6.08
N SER A 661 -28.23 6.70 5.86
CA SER A 661 -29.07 6.46 4.70
C SER A 661 -30.07 7.62 4.62
N PRO A 662 -30.38 8.17 3.44
CA PRO A 662 -29.61 8.01 2.23
C PRO A 662 -28.17 8.56 2.39
N LEU A 663 -27.26 8.16 1.52
CA LEU A 663 -25.90 8.72 1.46
C LEU A 663 -25.86 9.89 0.48
N SER A 664 -24.81 10.72 0.54
CA SER A 664 -24.64 11.80 -0.44
C SER A 664 -24.38 11.22 -1.84
N THR A 665 -24.90 11.91 -2.85
CA THR A 665 -25.06 11.50 -4.27
C THR A 665 -26.07 10.39 -4.56
N ASP A 666 -26.73 9.80 -3.56
CA ASP A 666 -27.70 8.72 -3.82
C ASP A 666 -28.85 9.16 -4.76
N ILE A 667 -29.21 8.26 -5.68
CA ILE A 667 -30.32 8.44 -6.61
C ILE A 667 -31.53 7.65 -6.09
N TYR A 668 -32.69 8.30 -5.99
CA TYR A 668 -33.93 7.66 -5.56
C TYR A 668 -35.09 7.97 -6.49
N ARG A 669 -36.08 7.08 -6.48
CA ARG A 669 -37.33 7.29 -7.19
C ARG A 669 -38.17 8.34 -6.49
N LYS A 670 -38.62 9.33 -7.26
CA LYS A 670 -39.38 10.46 -6.75
C LYS A 670 -40.83 10.09 -6.47
N GLY A 671 -41.37 10.62 -5.38
CA GLY A 671 -42.72 10.31 -4.90
C GLY A 671 -42.78 9.11 -3.95
N GLU A 672 -41.68 8.38 -3.77
CA GLU A 672 -41.58 7.34 -2.75
C GLU A 672 -41.15 7.92 -1.38
N ALA A 673 -41.48 7.19 -0.31
CA ALA A 673 -41.13 7.58 1.05
C ALA A 673 -39.71 7.10 1.39
N LEU A 674 -38.86 8.04 1.78
CA LEU A 674 -37.45 7.80 2.13
C LEU A 674 -37.25 7.77 3.63
N GLU A 675 -36.67 6.69 4.16
CA GLU A 675 -36.20 6.62 5.54
C GLU A 675 -34.84 7.34 5.67
N ILE A 676 -34.83 8.50 6.32
CA ILE A 676 -33.61 9.18 6.75
C ILE A 676 -33.13 8.51 8.05
N ARG A 677 -32.02 7.78 7.99
CA ARG A 677 -31.38 7.05 9.10
C ARG A 677 -30.03 7.67 9.44
N GLY A 678 -29.57 7.49 10.66
CA GLY A 678 -28.26 7.97 11.11
C GLY A 678 -28.17 8.14 12.63
N SER A 679 -27.33 9.08 13.05
CA SER A 679 -27.11 9.38 14.47
C SER A 679 -27.17 10.87 14.76
N VAL A 680 -27.64 11.22 15.97
CA VAL A 680 -27.63 12.55 16.58
C VAL A 680 -27.27 12.42 18.06
N GLY A 681 -25.97 12.47 18.36
CA GLY A 681 -25.40 12.33 19.70
C GLY A 681 -24.46 13.48 20.06
N ILE A 682 -24.99 14.55 20.64
CA ILE A 682 -24.18 15.73 21.01
C ILE A 682 -24.35 16.12 22.47
N GLU A 683 -23.32 16.78 23.01
CA GLU A 683 -23.32 17.29 24.37
C GLU A 683 -24.47 18.29 24.59
N SER A 684 -25.17 18.14 25.71
CA SER A 684 -26.36 18.94 26.06
C SER A 684 -27.44 18.97 24.97
N PHE A 685 -27.60 17.87 24.20
CA PHE A 685 -28.63 17.73 23.17
C PHE A 685 -30.03 18.18 23.65
N THR A 686 -30.74 18.90 22.78
CA THR A 686 -32.08 19.45 23.01
C THR A 686 -33.08 18.98 21.96
N SER A 687 -32.70 18.99 20.68
CA SER A 687 -33.47 18.44 19.57
C SER A 687 -32.62 18.29 18.31
N TYR A 688 -33.17 17.66 17.28
CA TYR A 688 -32.71 17.79 15.89
C TYR A 688 -33.86 18.16 14.95
N THR A 689 -33.50 18.64 13.77
CA THR A 689 -34.40 18.76 12.62
C THR A 689 -33.78 18.10 11.40
N VAL A 690 -34.63 17.52 10.56
CA VAL A 690 -34.32 17.18 9.17
C VAL A 690 -35.12 18.15 8.30
N GLN A 691 -34.47 18.74 7.31
CA GLN A 691 -35.05 19.70 6.38
C GLN A 691 -34.47 19.48 4.99
N TRP A 692 -35.17 19.88 3.94
CA TRP A 692 -34.67 19.81 2.57
C TRP A 692 -34.79 21.16 1.85
N GLN A 693 -34.01 21.35 0.79
CA GLN A 693 -34.16 22.49 -0.13
C GLN A 693 -33.71 22.09 -1.55
N PRO A 694 -34.29 22.67 -2.61
CA PRO A 694 -33.80 22.44 -3.96
C PRO A 694 -32.35 22.89 -4.14
N PHE A 695 -31.60 22.13 -4.93
CA PHE A 695 -30.26 22.49 -5.37
C PHE A 695 -30.37 23.52 -6.51
N PHE A 696 -29.82 24.73 -6.29
CA PHE A 696 -29.86 25.81 -7.28
C PHE A 696 -28.48 26.08 -7.87
N ASN A 697 -28.25 25.65 -9.12
CA ASN A 697 -27.06 26.04 -9.89
C ASN A 697 -27.30 27.35 -10.67
N THR A 698 -26.55 28.41 -10.37
CA THR A 698 -26.55 29.64 -11.17
C THR A 698 -25.48 29.66 -12.25
N PHE A 699 -25.81 29.09 -13.40
CA PHE A 699 -25.03 29.20 -14.64
C PHE A 699 -24.95 30.64 -15.22
N SER A 700 -25.42 31.65 -14.47
CA SER A 700 -25.51 33.06 -14.88
C SER A 700 -24.50 33.99 -14.19
N GLY A 701 -23.63 33.47 -13.32
CA GLY A 701 -22.57 34.25 -12.66
C GLY A 701 -23.07 35.26 -11.61
N ALA A 702 -24.33 35.13 -11.15
CA ALA A 702 -24.87 35.85 -10.01
C ALA A 702 -25.15 34.86 -8.87
N PRO A 703 -24.89 35.20 -7.59
CA PRO A 703 -25.27 34.34 -6.49
C PRO A 703 -26.79 34.33 -6.34
N ALA A 704 -27.45 33.22 -6.70
CA ALA A 704 -28.80 32.97 -6.21
C ALA A 704 -28.71 32.59 -4.73
N ALA A 705 -29.62 33.13 -3.93
CA ALA A 705 -29.87 32.56 -2.62
C ALA A 705 -30.45 31.15 -2.80
N ALA A 706 -29.96 30.18 -2.02
CA ALA A 706 -30.66 28.92 -1.86
C ALA A 706 -32.12 29.16 -1.47
N GLY A 707 -33.02 28.28 -1.91
CA GLY A 707 -34.40 28.28 -1.45
C GLY A 707 -34.47 28.18 0.08
N PRO A 708 -35.56 28.63 0.73
CA PRO A 708 -35.71 28.41 2.16
C PRO A 708 -35.75 26.91 2.47
N LEU A 709 -35.04 26.48 3.50
CA LEU A 709 -35.15 25.12 4.05
C LEU A 709 -36.61 24.80 4.41
N SER A 710 -37.14 23.74 3.81
CA SER A 710 -38.48 23.21 4.04
C SER A 710 -38.42 22.02 4.99
N SER A 711 -39.47 21.84 5.80
CA SER A 711 -39.74 20.61 6.55
C SER A 711 -41.03 19.93 6.05
N GLU A 712 -41.53 20.32 4.89
CA GLU A 712 -42.68 19.68 4.25
C GLU A 712 -42.30 18.24 3.84
N GLY A 713 -43.22 17.29 4.02
CA GLY A 713 -42.96 15.86 3.80
C GLY A 713 -42.12 15.16 4.89
N ILE A 714 -41.47 15.89 5.81
CA ILE A 714 -40.61 15.32 6.85
C ILE A 714 -41.41 14.99 8.13
N THR A 715 -41.33 13.72 8.57
CA THR A 715 -41.86 13.25 9.85
C THR A 715 -40.72 12.76 10.74
N LEU A 716 -40.37 13.53 11.77
CA LEU A 716 -39.24 13.20 12.67
C LEU A 716 -39.59 12.08 13.66
N THR A 717 -38.66 11.14 13.86
CA THR A 717 -38.77 10.10 14.89
C THR A 717 -38.83 10.74 16.27
N GLY A 718 -39.85 10.39 17.06
CA GLY A 718 -40.11 10.99 18.36
C GLY A 718 -40.45 12.49 18.33
N GLY A 719 -40.63 13.11 17.15
CA GLY A 719 -40.74 14.56 17.01
C GLY A 719 -39.41 15.31 17.09
N GLY A 720 -38.27 14.61 17.07
CA GLY A 720 -36.94 15.21 17.05
C GLY A 720 -36.37 15.58 18.42
N ASP A 721 -37.04 15.25 19.53
CA ASP A 721 -36.59 15.59 20.90
C ASP A 721 -35.80 14.48 21.63
N GLN A 722 -35.44 13.40 20.91
CA GLN A 722 -34.72 12.25 21.44
C GLN A 722 -33.39 12.02 20.70
N LEU A 723 -32.40 11.52 21.43
CA LEU A 723 -31.16 11.01 20.84
C LEU A 723 -31.48 9.78 19.98
N VAL A 724 -30.84 9.70 18.81
CA VAL A 724 -30.89 8.53 17.91
C VAL A 724 -29.46 8.13 17.61
N PHE A 725 -29.19 6.83 17.61
CA PHE A 725 -27.88 6.24 17.31
C PHE A 725 -28.09 5.08 16.35
N GLY A 726 -27.53 5.17 15.13
CA GLY A 726 -27.69 4.18 14.07
C GLY A 726 -29.15 3.85 13.68
N GLY A 727 -30.07 4.79 13.85
CA GLY A 727 -31.52 4.55 13.79
C GLY A 727 -32.28 5.48 12.86
N LEU A 728 -33.60 5.32 12.77
CA LEU A 728 -34.47 6.20 11.99
C LEU A 728 -34.51 7.61 12.60
N LEU A 729 -34.10 8.62 11.84
CA LEU A 729 -34.18 10.04 12.19
C LEU A 729 -35.49 10.64 11.68
N ALA A 730 -35.90 10.33 10.45
CA ALA A 730 -37.15 10.82 9.89
C ALA A 730 -37.65 9.96 8.72
N ASP A 731 -38.96 9.97 8.49
CA ASP A 731 -39.54 9.59 7.20
C ASP A 731 -39.67 10.84 6.32
N PHE A 732 -39.38 10.73 5.02
CA PHE A 732 -39.48 11.81 4.05
C PHE A 732 -40.37 11.41 2.87
N ASP A 733 -41.58 11.96 2.81
CA ASP A 733 -42.44 11.92 1.62
C ASP A 733 -41.86 12.85 0.54
N THR A 734 -41.21 12.28 -0.47
CA THR A 734 -40.56 13.07 -1.54
C THR A 734 -41.54 13.66 -2.56
N SER A 735 -42.82 13.27 -2.55
CA SER A 735 -43.81 13.80 -3.51
C SER A 735 -44.02 15.32 -3.38
N VAL A 736 -43.71 15.88 -2.20
CA VAL A 736 -43.80 17.32 -1.90
C VAL A 736 -42.71 18.16 -2.58
N VAL A 737 -41.66 17.52 -3.12
CA VAL A 737 -40.51 18.22 -3.73
C VAL A 737 -40.88 18.91 -5.05
N GLY A 738 -41.98 18.49 -5.70
CA GLY A 738 -42.53 19.17 -6.88
C GLY A 738 -41.73 18.89 -8.15
N THR A 739 -41.28 19.94 -8.85
CA THR A 739 -40.54 19.82 -10.12
C THR A 739 -39.01 19.81 -9.94
N TRP A 740 -38.52 19.58 -8.73
CA TRP A 740 -37.08 19.53 -8.45
C TRP A 740 -36.59 18.09 -8.33
N ASN A 741 -35.53 17.78 -9.07
CA ASN A 741 -34.95 16.44 -9.15
C ASN A 741 -33.57 16.37 -8.49
N HIS A 742 -33.12 17.46 -7.90
CA HIS A 742 -31.85 17.55 -7.19
C HIS A 742 -32.07 18.42 -5.95
N ILE A 743 -31.84 17.86 -4.76
CA ILE A 743 -32.06 18.50 -3.46
C ILE A 743 -30.87 18.30 -2.53
N TRP A 744 -30.75 19.18 -1.54
CA TRP A 744 -30.02 18.86 -0.31
C TRP A 744 -30.99 18.44 0.77
N VAL A 745 -30.68 17.36 1.48
CA VAL A 745 -31.26 17.04 2.79
C VAL A 745 -30.25 17.47 3.87
N GLN A 746 -30.73 18.20 4.87
CA GLN A 746 -29.94 18.78 5.94
C GLN A 746 -30.41 18.24 7.30
N LEU A 747 -29.50 17.55 8.00
CA LEU A 747 -29.65 17.20 9.40
C LEU A 747 -29.03 18.33 10.25
N THR A 748 -29.80 18.86 11.20
CA THR A 748 -29.33 19.88 12.14
C THR A 748 -29.58 19.41 13.56
N ALA A 749 -28.52 19.22 14.35
CA ALA A 749 -28.61 18.84 15.76
C ALA A 749 -28.31 20.04 16.66
N TYR A 750 -29.13 20.25 17.69
CA TYR A 750 -29.07 21.40 18.62
C TYR A 750 -28.72 20.95 20.03
N GLY A 751 -27.61 21.45 20.59
CA GLY A 751 -27.17 21.18 21.97
C GLY A 751 -26.42 22.36 22.56
N SER A 752 -25.28 22.12 23.22
CA SER A 752 -24.35 23.19 23.63
C SER A 752 -23.77 23.94 22.41
N SER A 753 -23.63 23.22 21.29
CA SER A 753 -23.34 23.75 19.95
C SER A 753 -24.36 23.24 18.94
N THR A 754 -24.49 23.92 17.79
CA THR A 754 -25.31 23.46 16.66
C THR A 754 -24.44 22.80 15.62
N TYR A 755 -24.76 21.55 15.27
CA TYR A 755 -24.08 20.79 14.24
C TYR A 755 -24.99 20.65 13.01
N VAL A 756 -24.41 20.82 11.83
CA VAL A 756 -25.11 20.67 10.55
C VAL A 756 -24.38 19.62 9.72
N ARG A 757 -25.14 18.68 9.16
CA ARG A 757 -24.73 17.85 8.02
C ARG A 757 -25.67 18.07 6.87
N LYS A 758 -25.14 17.90 5.67
CA LYS A 758 -25.92 17.86 4.44
C LYS A 758 -25.54 16.60 3.69
N ILE A 759 -26.48 16.12 2.91
CA ILE A 759 -26.27 15.15 1.85
C ILE A 759 -27.00 15.67 0.62
N GLU A 760 -26.44 15.35 -0.54
CA GLU A 760 -26.96 15.66 -1.85
C GLU A 760 -27.71 14.46 -2.40
N LEU A 761 -28.93 14.65 -2.89
CA LEU A 761 -29.76 13.56 -3.44
C LEU A 761 -30.31 13.95 -4.81
N TYR A 762 -30.34 12.96 -5.71
CA TYR A 762 -31.08 13.04 -6.96
C TYR A 762 -32.41 12.29 -6.80
N LEU A 763 -33.49 12.88 -7.32
CA LEU A 763 -34.82 12.29 -7.34
C LEU A 763 -35.27 12.16 -8.79
N ASP A 764 -35.34 10.93 -9.29
CA ASP A 764 -35.71 10.61 -10.67
C ASP A 764 -37.22 10.32 -10.77
N ASP A 765 -37.90 10.97 -11.72
CA ASP A 765 -39.36 10.83 -11.95
C ASP A 765 -39.70 9.57 -12.77
N ASP A 766 -38.77 9.09 -13.60
CA ASP A 766 -38.98 8.04 -14.61
C ASP A 766 -38.42 6.67 -14.16
N MET A 767 -37.62 6.63 -13.09
CA MET A 767 -37.06 5.38 -12.55
C MET A 767 -38.16 4.41 -12.08
N GLN A 768 -37.95 3.11 -12.31
CA GLN A 768 -38.90 2.05 -11.93
C GLN A 768 -39.04 1.86 -10.41
N PRO A 769 -40.22 1.43 -9.91
CA PRO A 769 -40.38 1.03 -8.52
C PRO A 769 -39.41 -0.11 -8.17
N GLY A 770 -38.74 0.00 -7.02
CA GLY A 770 -37.73 -0.97 -6.59
C GLY A 770 -36.29 -0.66 -7.02
N PHE A 771 -36.06 0.40 -7.80
CA PHE A 771 -34.73 0.84 -8.21
C PHE A 771 -34.31 2.20 -7.58
N PRO A 772 -33.00 2.44 -7.37
CA PRO A 772 -31.89 1.54 -7.71
C PRO A 772 -31.83 0.29 -6.83
N ALA A 773 -31.49 -0.84 -7.45
CA ALA A 773 -31.27 -2.08 -6.75
C ALA A 773 -29.77 -2.18 -6.39
N TYR A 774 -29.47 -2.20 -5.09
CA TYR A 774 -28.09 -2.15 -4.60
C TYR A 774 -27.42 -3.52 -4.65
N VAL A 775 -26.21 -3.57 -5.22
CA VAL A 775 -25.37 -4.76 -5.35
C VAL A 775 -24.19 -4.64 -4.38
N PRO A 776 -24.11 -5.45 -3.32
CA PRO A 776 -22.99 -5.38 -2.36
C PRO A 776 -21.63 -5.63 -3.02
N HIS A 777 -20.61 -4.88 -2.59
CA HIS A 777 -19.24 -4.97 -3.11
C HIS A 777 -18.23 -4.91 -1.95
N ASP A 778 -17.35 -5.91 -1.85
CA ASP A 778 -16.30 -5.93 -0.82
C ASP A 778 -15.06 -5.14 -1.26
N ASP A 779 -14.71 -4.11 -0.50
CA ASP A 779 -13.64 -3.13 -0.80
C ASP A 779 -12.21 -3.71 -0.74
N ASP A 780 -12.01 -4.86 -0.07
CA ASP A 780 -10.67 -5.37 0.24
C ASP A 780 -9.90 -5.88 -1.00
N TYR A 781 -10.55 -5.93 -2.17
CA TYR A 781 -9.96 -6.41 -3.42
C TYR A 781 -9.77 -5.28 -4.46
N ILE A 782 -8.62 -4.60 -4.39
CA ILE A 782 -8.13 -3.73 -5.48
C ILE A 782 -7.52 -4.61 -6.60
N GLY A 783 -8.38 -5.44 -7.20
CA GLY A 783 -8.17 -6.08 -8.50
C GLY A 783 -8.88 -5.29 -9.60
N PRO A 784 -8.39 -5.34 -10.85
CA PRO A 784 -9.05 -4.70 -11.98
C PRO A 784 -10.31 -5.50 -12.39
N LEU A 785 -11.43 -4.78 -12.54
CA LEU A 785 -12.65 -5.16 -13.26
C LEU A 785 -13.41 -6.42 -12.80
N GLY A 786 -14.43 -6.20 -11.96
CA GLY A 786 -15.72 -6.86 -12.17
C GLY A 786 -16.51 -6.03 -13.20
N ILE A 787 -16.97 -6.65 -14.27
CA ILE A 787 -17.79 -5.98 -15.28
C ILE A 787 -19.25 -6.11 -14.83
N MET A 788 -19.86 -5.03 -14.34
CA MET A 788 -21.28 -5.00 -13.96
C MET A 788 -22.20 -4.86 -15.20
N GLU A 789 -21.87 -5.49 -16.31
CA GLU A 789 -22.78 -5.62 -17.44
C GLU A 789 -23.90 -6.62 -17.06
N PRO A 790 -25.18 -6.20 -17.10
CA PRO A 790 -26.26 -7.09 -16.74
C PRO A 790 -26.53 -8.10 -17.86
N LEU A 791 -26.80 -9.34 -17.51
CA LEU A 791 -27.53 -10.27 -18.35
C LEU A 791 -29.02 -10.12 -18.01
N VAL A 792 -29.86 -9.81 -19.01
CA VAL A 792 -31.29 -9.62 -18.82
C VAL A 792 -32.05 -10.61 -19.68
N GLU A 793 -32.60 -11.67 -19.06
CA GLU A 793 -33.36 -12.71 -19.76
C GLU A 793 -34.41 -13.40 -18.88
N ASP A 794 -35.44 -13.94 -19.53
CA ASP A 794 -36.48 -14.81 -18.97
C ASP A 794 -35.93 -16.24 -18.88
N LEU A 795 -35.18 -16.54 -17.81
CA LEU A 795 -34.52 -17.85 -17.63
C LEU A 795 -35.38 -18.85 -16.84
N ASP A 796 -36.46 -18.40 -16.19
CA ASP A 796 -37.42 -19.31 -15.55
C ASP A 796 -38.68 -19.62 -16.41
N GLY A 797 -38.82 -18.94 -17.55
CA GLY A 797 -39.90 -19.12 -18.52
C GLY A 797 -41.24 -18.49 -18.10
N ASN A 798 -41.22 -17.50 -17.19
CA ASN A 798 -42.43 -16.82 -16.71
C ASN A 798 -42.97 -15.75 -17.68
N GLY A 799 -42.15 -15.26 -18.62
CA GLY A 799 -42.49 -14.25 -19.62
C GLY A 799 -42.02 -12.83 -19.30
N ALA A 800 -41.49 -12.59 -18.10
CA ALA A 800 -40.75 -11.37 -17.73
C ALA A 800 -39.27 -11.74 -17.51
N LYS A 801 -38.38 -10.75 -17.60
CA LYS A 801 -36.93 -11.00 -17.68
C LYS A 801 -36.22 -10.70 -16.36
N GLU A 802 -35.48 -11.68 -15.86
CA GLU A 802 -34.61 -11.53 -14.70
C GLU A 802 -33.31 -10.80 -15.06
N ILE A 803 -32.72 -10.12 -14.07
CA ILE A 803 -31.51 -9.32 -14.21
C ILE A 803 -30.40 -9.99 -13.39
N TYR A 804 -29.36 -10.46 -14.04
CA TYR A 804 -28.19 -11.05 -13.40
C TYR A 804 -26.96 -10.15 -13.59
N VAL A 805 -26.21 -9.92 -12.50
CA VAL A 805 -24.97 -9.14 -12.51
C VAL A 805 -23.88 -9.88 -11.74
N LEU A 806 -22.65 -9.79 -12.21
CA LEU A 806 -21.49 -10.41 -11.60
C LEU A 806 -20.56 -9.33 -11.02
N THR A 807 -20.41 -9.32 -9.69
CA THR A 807 -19.33 -8.61 -9.01
C THR A 807 -18.23 -9.59 -8.62
N THR A 808 -17.08 -9.09 -8.14
CA THR A 808 -15.90 -9.89 -7.80
C THR A 808 -16.25 -11.05 -6.86
N GLY A 809 -16.41 -12.25 -7.40
CA GLY A 809 -16.75 -13.46 -6.65
C GLY A 809 -18.22 -13.70 -6.35
N ARG A 810 -19.15 -12.89 -6.87
CA ARG A 810 -20.55 -12.92 -6.45
C ARG A 810 -21.52 -12.65 -7.59
N LEU A 811 -22.28 -13.67 -7.96
CA LEU A 811 -23.40 -13.56 -8.91
C LEU A 811 -24.66 -13.13 -8.16
N SER A 812 -25.29 -12.03 -8.58
CA SER A 812 -26.52 -11.51 -7.97
C SER A 812 -27.63 -11.48 -9.01
N GLY A 813 -28.82 -11.94 -8.64
CA GLY A 813 -30.00 -11.99 -9.51
C GLY A 813 -31.17 -11.19 -8.93
N PHE A 814 -31.89 -10.45 -9.78
CA PHE A 814 -33.01 -9.59 -9.42
C PHE A 814 -34.21 -9.82 -10.35
N SER A 815 -35.42 -9.78 -9.81
CA SER A 815 -36.67 -9.72 -10.58
C SER A 815 -36.78 -8.40 -11.35
N PRO A 816 -37.62 -8.30 -12.40
CA PRO A 816 -37.96 -7.03 -13.06
C PRO A 816 -38.29 -5.89 -12.08
N GLY A 817 -39.00 -6.16 -10.97
CA GLY A 817 -39.33 -5.17 -9.94
C GLY A 817 -38.28 -4.95 -8.83
N GLY A 818 -37.00 -5.19 -9.10
CA GLY A 818 -35.87 -4.89 -8.20
C GLY A 818 -35.68 -5.80 -6.96
N ASN A 819 -36.53 -6.81 -6.76
CA ASN A 819 -36.38 -7.76 -5.65
C ASN A 819 -35.27 -8.78 -5.93
N VAL A 820 -34.43 -9.09 -4.95
CA VAL A 820 -33.43 -10.17 -5.05
C VAL A 820 -34.13 -11.52 -5.25
N LEU A 821 -33.67 -12.29 -6.23
CA LEU A 821 -34.21 -13.62 -6.55
C LEU A 821 -33.89 -14.65 -5.45
N ALA A 822 -34.68 -15.73 -5.40
CA ALA A 822 -34.44 -16.81 -4.46
C ALA A 822 -33.06 -17.46 -4.70
N ASN A 823 -32.38 -17.84 -3.61
CA ASN A 823 -31.01 -18.37 -3.59
C ASN A 823 -29.89 -17.43 -4.08
N PHE A 824 -30.19 -16.25 -4.62
CA PHE A 824 -29.19 -15.22 -4.89
C PHE A 824 -28.92 -14.37 -3.63
N PRO A 825 -27.69 -13.87 -3.43
CA PRO A 825 -26.50 -14.05 -4.27
C PRO A 825 -25.95 -15.49 -4.23
N VAL A 826 -25.31 -15.88 -5.33
CA VAL A 826 -24.46 -17.07 -5.37
C VAL A 826 -23.01 -16.62 -5.17
N GLU A 827 -22.45 -16.98 -4.03
CA GLU A 827 -21.03 -16.75 -3.73
C GLU A 827 -20.19 -17.80 -4.47
N LEU A 828 -19.25 -17.35 -5.30
CA LEU A 828 -18.31 -18.22 -6.01
C LEU A 828 -17.28 -18.79 -5.01
N PRO A 829 -16.74 -20.00 -5.24
CA PRO A 829 -15.81 -20.65 -4.32
C PRO A 829 -14.39 -20.05 -4.39
N ILE A 830 -14.26 -18.79 -3.96
CA ILE A 830 -12.99 -18.06 -3.83
C ILE A 830 -12.30 -18.45 -2.53
N GLU A 831 -11.02 -18.86 -2.59
CA GLU A 831 -10.19 -18.98 -1.40
C GLU A 831 -9.53 -17.63 -1.07
N ASN A 832 -9.51 -17.25 0.22
CA ASN A 832 -9.01 -15.95 0.67
C ASN A 832 -7.59 -15.65 0.15
N GLY A 833 -7.49 -14.62 -0.69
CA GLY A 833 -6.23 -14.13 -1.29
C GLY A 833 -6.07 -14.43 -2.78
N GLU A 834 -6.90 -15.28 -3.38
CA GLU A 834 -6.85 -15.59 -4.82
C GLU A 834 -7.41 -14.46 -5.68
N ARG A 835 -6.70 -14.10 -6.76
CA ARG A 835 -7.16 -13.09 -7.72
C ARG A 835 -8.12 -13.72 -8.72
N TYR A 836 -9.42 -13.61 -8.45
CA TYR A 836 -10.45 -13.93 -9.43
C TYR A 836 -10.72 -12.74 -10.35
N THR A 837 -10.83 -13.06 -11.63
CA THR A 837 -11.22 -12.15 -12.71
C THR A 837 -12.19 -12.90 -13.61
N THR A 838 -13.22 -12.21 -14.10
CA THR A 838 -14.39 -12.82 -14.75
C THR A 838 -14.75 -12.08 -16.03
N SER A 839 -15.27 -12.81 -17.02
CA SER A 839 -15.90 -12.20 -18.18
C SER A 839 -17.23 -11.57 -17.80
N ALA A 840 -17.85 -10.83 -18.73
CA ALA A 840 -19.28 -10.54 -18.61
C ALA A 840 -20.10 -11.83 -18.78
N LEU A 841 -21.35 -11.77 -18.32
CA LEU A 841 -22.32 -12.87 -18.37
C LEU A 841 -22.85 -13.10 -19.79
N THR A 842 -23.19 -14.36 -20.08
CA THR A 842 -23.81 -14.84 -21.32
C THR A 842 -24.90 -15.85 -20.97
N CYS A 843 -25.78 -16.21 -21.91
CA CYS A 843 -26.75 -17.30 -21.69
C CYS A 843 -26.84 -18.27 -22.87
N ALA A 844 -26.97 -19.56 -22.55
CA ALA A 844 -27.14 -20.66 -23.51
C ALA A 844 -27.66 -21.92 -22.81
N ASP A 845 -28.34 -22.79 -23.55
CA ASP A 845 -28.71 -24.15 -23.14
C ASP A 845 -27.47 -25.06 -23.28
N VAL A 846 -26.67 -25.17 -22.23
CA VAL A 846 -25.42 -25.93 -22.25
C VAL A 846 -25.59 -27.39 -21.81
N ASP A 847 -26.73 -27.76 -21.22
CA ASP A 847 -27.01 -29.14 -20.78
C ASP A 847 -28.16 -29.91 -21.48
N ASP A 848 -28.81 -29.31 -22.50
CA ASP A 848 -29.86 -29.89 -23.37
C ASP A 848 -31.22 -30.11 -22.67
N ASP A 849 -31.52 -29.35 -21.62
CA ASP A 849 -32.80 -29.45 -20.90
C ASP A 849 -33.92 -28.59 -21.52
N GLY A 850 -33.56 -27.62 -22.38
CA GLY A 850 -34.47 -26.72 -23.06
C GLY A 850 -34.74 -25.40 -22.35
N SER A 851 -34.06 -25.13 -21.23
CA SER A 851 -33.95 -23.81 -20.61
C SER A 851 -32.62 -23.14 -20.99
N GLY A 852 -32.18 -22.13 -20.24
CA GLY A 852 -30.94 -21.40 -20.56
C GLY A 852 -30.20 -21.00 -19.30
N GLU A 853 -28.89 -21.24 -19.28
CA GLU A 853 -28.08 -21.11 -18.08
C GLU A 853 -27.15 -19.89 -18.15
N ILE A 854 -26.81 -19.35 -16.98
CA ILE A 854 -25.96 -18.18 -16.80
C ILE A 854 -24.50 -18.60 -16.92
N LEU A 855 -23.88 -18.30 -18.06
CA LEU A 855 -22.56 -18.78 -18.47
C LEU A 855 -21.51 -17.66 -18.41
N PHE A 856 -20.35 -17.91 -17.81
CA PHE A 856 -19.22 -16.97 -17.81
C PHE A 856 -17.85 -17.64 -17.63
N GLY A 857 -16.80 -16.96 -18.12
CA GLY A 857 -15.41 -17.36 -17.93
C GLY A 857 -14.82 -16.74 -16.67
N ALA A 858 -13.96 -17.50 -15.99
CA ALA A 858 -13.14 -17.04 -14.87
C ALA A 858 -11.72 -17.62 -14.99
N THR A 859 -10.76 -17.05 -14.27
CA THR A 859 -9.38 -17.61 -14.24
C THR A 859 -8.82 -17.64 -12.81
N ARG A 860 -8.04 -18.70 -12.52
CA ARG A 860 -7.39 -18.96 -11.22
C ARG A 860 -6.06 -19.67 -11.46
N ASP A 861 -4.93 -19.06 -11.09
CA ASP A 861 -3.60 -19.68 -11.10
C ASP A 861 -3.22 -20.46 -12.39
N ASN A 862 -3.41 -19.84 -13.56
CA ASN A 862 -3.24 -20.43 -14.91
C ASN A 862 -4.24 -21.55 -15.29
N VAL A 863 -5.29 -21.77 -14.50
CA VAL A 863 -6.47 -22.54 -14.88
C VAL A 863 -7.54 -21.58 -15.40
N ILE A 864 -8.08 -21.88 -16.58
CA ILE A 864 -9.29 -21.24 -17.09
C ILE A 864 -10.48 -22.07 -16.62
N LEU A 865 -11.46 -21.41 -16.02
CA LEU A 865 -12.69 -21.99 -15.51
C LEU A 865 -13.87 -21.44 -16.31
N ILE A 866 -14.78 -22.29 -16.77
CA ILE A 866 -16.06 -21.85 -17.29
C ILE A 866 -17.12 -22.25 -16.27
N HIS A 867 -17.88 -21.27 -15.79
CA HIS A 867 -18.97 -21.47 -14.82
C HIS A 867 -20.31 -21.37 -15.52
N SER A 868 -21.25 -22.23 -15.13
CA SER A 868 -22.65 -22.19 -15.54
C SER A 868 -23.56 -22.37 -14.32
N PHE A 869 -24.67 -21.62 -14.28
CA PHE A 869 -25.66 -21.66 -13.21
C PHE A 869 -27.09 -21.58 -13.75
N GLU A 870 -27.98 -22.34 -13.13
CA GLU A 870 -29.42 -22.31 -13.36
C GLU A 870 -30.04 -20.95 -12.96
N SER A 871 -31.25 -20.68 -13.46
CA SER A 871 -32.07 -19.54 -13.03
C SER A 871 -32.41 -19.54 -11.53
N ASP A 872 -32.31 -20.69 -10.84
CA ASP A 872 -32.44 -20.80 -9.39
C ASP A 872 -31.12 -20.66 -8.61
N GLY A 873 -30.01 -20.35 -9.30
CA GLY A 873 -28.68 -20.16 -8.72
C GLY A 873 -27.93 -21.45 -8.38
N SER A 874 -28.48 -22.64 -8.67
CA SER A 874 -27.73 -23.90 -8.55
C SER A 874 -26.72 -24.06 -9.71
N PRO A 875 -25.58 -24.78 -9.52
CA PRO A 875 -24.62 -24.98 -10.60
C PRO A 875 -25.09 -26.04 -11.61
N THR A 876 -24.95 -25.74 -12.90
CA THR A 876 -25.34 -26.63 -14.01
C THR A 876 -24.57 -27.95 -14.02
N SER A 877 -25.22 -29.02 -14.46
CA SER A 877 -24.65 -30.36 -14.42
C SER A 877 -23.43 -30.53 -15.32
N GLY A 878 -22.23 -30.57 -14.72
CA GLY A 878 -20.95 -30.74 -15.42
C GLY A 878 -20.01 -29.55 -15.24
N PHE A 879 -20.52 -28.43 -14.73
CA PHE A 879 -19.76 -27.20 -14.50
C PHE A 879 -19.21 -27.11 -13.06
N PRO A 880 -18.11 -26.36 -12.83
CA PRO A 880 -17.34 -25.63 -13.84
C PRO A 880 -16.43 -26.54 -14.67
N LEU A 881 -16.31 -26.22 -15.96
CA LEU A 881 -15.29 -26.81 -16.83
C LEU A 881 -13.92 -26.21 -16.48
N SER A 882 -12.83 -26.98 -16.62
CA SER A 882 -11.48 -26.52 -16.26
C SER A 882 -10.45 -26.86 -17.33
N PHE A 883 -9.74 -25.84 -17.82
CA PHE A 883 -8.67 -25.97 -18.81
C PHE A 883 -7.34 -25.52 -18.19
N SER A 884 -6.36 -26.43 -18.15
CA SER A 884 -5.01 -26.10 -17.68
C SER A 884 -4.20 -25.47 -18.80
N TYR A 885 -3.66 -24.27 -18.57
CA TYR A 885 -2.80 -23.56 -19.50
C TYR A 885 -1.39 -23.40 -18.90
N ASP A 886 -0.35 -23.65 -19.68
CA ASP A 886 1.04 -23.42 -19.28
C ASP A 886 1.57 -22.17 -20.02
N PRO A 887 1.70 -21.01 -19.34
CA PRO A 887 2.11 -19.77 -20.00
C PRO A 887 3.51 -19.90 -20.59
N VAL A 888 3.64 -19.56 -21.87
CA VAL A 888 4.92 -19.54 -22.58
C VAL A 888 5.81 -18.44 -21.98
N GLN A 889 6.62 -18.85 -20.99
CA GLN A 889 7.56 -18.05 -20.18
C GLN A 889 6.95 -17.18 -19.08
N GLY A 890 6.60 -17.81 -17.94
CA GLY A 890 7.05 -17.41 -16.59
C GLY A 890 6.73 -16.02 -16.01
N GLY A 891 6.06 -15.14 -16.76
CA GLY A 891 5.69 -13.80 -16.34
C GLY A 891 4.53 -13.80 -15.34
N ASP A 892 4.55 -12.84 -14.43
CA ASP A 892 3.43 -12.54 -13.52
C ASP A 892 2.38 -11.73 -14.31
N ALA A 893 1.65 -12.43 -15.18
CA ALA A 893 0.56 -11.83 -15.93
C ALA A 893 -0.55 -11.39 -14.96
N GLN A 894 -1.04 -10.16 -15.11
CA GLN A 894 -2.36 -9.83 -14.59
C GLN A 894 -3.37 -10.61 -15.43
N ILE A 895 -3.88 -11.67 -14.82
CA ILE A 895 -4.66 -12.74 -15.47
C ILE A 895 -6.12 -12.31 -15.52
N THR A 896 -6.68 -12.12 -16.71
CA THR A 896 -8.02 -11.54 -16.93
C THR A 896 -8.69 -12.11 -18.19
N PRO A 897 -9.83 -12.81 -18.08
CA PRO A 897 -10.63 -13.26 -19.21
C PRO A 897 -11.72 -12.21 -19.51
N TYR A 898 -11.38 -11.15 -20.25
CA TYR A 898 -12.38 -10.17 -20.69
C TYR A 898 -13.23 -10.66 -21.88
N SER A 899 -12.74 -11.64 -22.63
CA SER A 899 -13.54 -12.38 -23.62
C SER A 899 -14.72 -13.04 -22.91
N CYS A 900 -15.92 -12.81 -23.43
CA CYS A 900 -17.08 -13.59 -23.06
C CYS A 900 -16.98 -15.02 -23.60
N VAL A 901 -17.85 -15.90 -23.09
CA VAL A 901 -17.98 -17.28 -23.56
C VAL A 901 -19.04 -17.32 -24.65
N VAL A 902 -18.65 -17.81 -25.81
CA VAL A 902 -19.54 -18.08 -26.94
C VAL A 902 -20.08 -19.49 -26.81
N ALA A 903 -21.39 -19.65 -27.01
CA ALA A 903 -22.03 -20.95 -27.24
C ALA A 903 -22.65 -20.95 -28.64
N SER A 904 -22.25 -21.89 -29.50
CA SER A 904 -22.65 -21.96 -30.91
C SER A 904 -22.50 -23.38 -31.47
N ASP A 905 -23.35 -23.76 -32.43
CA ASP A 905 -23.18 -24.96 -33.28
C ASP A 905 -22.10 -24.66 -34.33
N VAL A 906 -20.82 -24.83 -34.00
CA VAL A 906 -19.72 -24.42 -34.89
C VAL A 906 -19.38 -25.47 -35.94
N ASP A 907 -19.73 -26.74 -35.71
CA ASP A 907 -19.47 -27.82 -36.67
C ASP A 907 -20.71 -28.28 -37.47
N GLY A 908 -21.90 -27.81 -37.11
CA GLY A 908 -23.16 -28.01 -37.82
C GLY A 908 -23.86 -29.34 -37.51
N ASP A 909 -23.61 -29.93 -36.33
CA ASP A 909 -24.25 -31.17 -35.87
C ASP A 909 -25.56 -30.95 -35.09
N GLY A 910 -25.78 -29.72 -34.60
CA GLY A 910 -26.96 -29.30 -33.83
C GLY A 910 -26.77 -29.27 -32.31
N ALA A 911 -25.58 -29.57 -31.79
CA ALA A 911 -25.17 -29.26 -30.42
C ALA A 911 -24.70 -27.81 -30.28
N LEU A 912 -24.38 -27.38 -29.05
CA LEU A 912 -23.67 -26.13 -28.79
C LEU A 912 -22.27 -26.42 -28.23
N GLU A 913 -21.28 -25.80 -28.86
CA GLU A 913 -19.89 -25.79 -28.45
C GLU A 913 -19.52 -24.45 -27.83
N LEU A 914 -18.56 -24.50 -26.91
CA LEU A 914 -18.05 -23.34 -26.21
C LEU A 914 -16.78 -22.83 -26.89
N VAL A 915 -16.83 -21.57 -27.33
CA VAL A 915 -15.71 -20.84 -27.93
C VAL A 915 -15.34 -19.67 -27.03
N PHE A 916 -14.06 -19.49 -26.71
CA PHE A 916 -13.61 -18.30 -25.97
C PHE A 916 -12.13 -18.07 -26.15
N GLN A 917 -11.72 -16.80 -26.03
CA GLN A 917 -10.31 -16.43 -25.99
C GLN A 917 -9.85 -16.28 -24.54
N ALA A 918 -8.70 -16.88 -24.23
CA ALA A 918 -8.02 -16.69 -22.95
C ALA A 918 -6.53 -16.47 -23.22
N PHE A 919 -5.98 -15.32 -22.84
CA PHE A 919 -4.58 -14.98 -23.12
C PHE A 919 -4.24 -15.06 -24.62
N ASP A 920 -3.21 -15.83 -24.97
CA ASP A 920 -2.80 -16.15 -26.35
C ASP A 920 -3.44 -17.44 -26.89
N VAL A 921 -4.42 -18.04 -26.22
CA VAL A 921 -5.13 -19.23 -26.72
C VAL A 921 -6.58 -18.94 -27.09
N LEU A 922 -7.01 -19.53 -28.21
CA LEU A 922 -8.41 -19.77 -28.53
C LEU A 922 -8.76 -21.19 -28.05
N VAL A 923 -9.87 -21.29 -27.32
CA VAL A 923 -10.46 -22.56 -26.89
C VAL A 923 -11.73 -22.79 -27.71
N VAL A 924 -11.87 -24.02 -28.20
CA VAL A 924 -13.05 -24.53 -28.90
C VAL A 924 -13.30 -25.92 -28.32
N CYS A 925 -14.39 -26.11 -27.61
CA CYS A 925 -14.71 -27.37 -26.93
C CYS A 925 -16.20 -27.68 -26.93
N GLU A 926 -16.49 -28.97 -26.94
CA GLU A 926 -17.77 -29.53 -26.54
C GLU A 926 -18.22 -28.97 -25.17
N ARG A 927 -19.53 -28.94 -24.95
CA ARG A 927 -20.17 -28.62 -23.66
C ARG A 927 -19.73 -29.50 -22.47
N ASP A 928 -19.16 -30.67 -22.70
CA ASP A 928 -18.53 -31.50 -21.64
C ASP A 928 -17.06 -31.14 -21.35
N GLY A 929 -16.50 -30.15 -22.05
CA GLY A 929 -15.12 -29.70 -21.96
C GLY A 929 -14.13 -30.46 -22.86
N ALA A 930 -14.56 -31.43 -23.68
CA ALA A 930 -13.69 -32.05 -24.66
C ALA A 930 -13.29 -31.05 -25.76
N LEU A 931 -11.99 -30.86 -25.97
CA LEU A 931 -11.49 -29.99 -27.03
C LEU A 931 -11.82 -30.58 -28.41
N MET A 932 -12.38 -29.77 -29.32
CA MET A 932 -12.57 -30.14 -30.72
C MET A 932 -11.22 -30.29 -31.46
N THR A 933 -10.17 -29.67 -30.92
CA THR A 933 -8.81 -29.72 -31.43
C THR A 933 -7.91 -30.64 -30.60
N PRO A 934 -6.81 -31.18 -31.14
CA PRO A 934 -5.89 -32.04 -30.38
C PRO A 934 -5.21 -31.36 -29.17
N SER A 935 -5.23 -30.03 -29.13
CA SER A 935 -4.63 -29.16 -28.11
C SER A 935 -5.09 -27.71 -28.34
N LEU A 936 -5.13 -26.90 -27.28
CA LEU A 936 -5.45 -25.46 -27.34
C LEU A 936 -4.78 -24.72 -28.52
N ILE A 937 -5.54 -23.86 -29.19
CA ILE A 937 -5.07 -23.14 -30.38
C ILE A 937 -4.29 -21.90 -29.94
N HIS A 938 -2.96 -21.97 -29.97
CA HIS A 938 -2.13 -20.79 -29.71
C HIS A 938 -2.18 -19.80 -30.87
N LEU A 939 -2.64 -18.58 -30.57
CA LEU A 939 -2.73 -17.42 -31.46
C LEU A 939 -1.34 -16.80 -31.76
N ARG A 940 -0.34 -17.03 -30.88
CA ARG A 940 1.05 -16.56 -31.03
C ARG A 940 2.07 -17.70 -31.27
N PRO A 941 1.91 -18.56 -32.29
CA PRO A 941 2.75 -19.74 -32.50
C PRO A 941 4.13 -19.37 -33.05
N GLY A 942 5.06 -19.00 -32.17
CA GLY A 942 6.41 -18.59 -32.55
C GLY A 942 7.22 -17.81 -31.51
N ALA A 943 6.64 -17.48 -30.35
CA ALA A 943 7.30 -16.83 -29.22
C ALA A 943 8.36 -17.74 -28.55
N THR A 944 9.43 -18.01 -29.29
CA THR A 944 10.58 -18.80 -28.83
C THR A 944 11.52 -17.98 -27.93
N SER A 945 12.50 -18.64 -27.32
CA SER A 945 13.44 -18.10 -26.30
C SER A 945 14.33 -16.92 -26.74
N ALA A 946 14.08 -16.32 -27.90
CA ALA A 946 14.71 -15.09 -28.37
C ALA A 946 14.01 -13.80 -27.87
N CYS A 947 12.90 -13.93 -27.13
CA CYS A 947 11.97 -12.83 -26.81
C CYS A 947 11.73 -12.64 -25.29
N PRO A 948 12.76 -12.39 -24.45
CA PRO A 948 12.65 -12.42 -22.99
C PRO A 948 12.05 -11.15 -22.34
N ARG A 949 11.55 -10.19 -23.14
CA ARG A 949 10.89 -8.97 -22.67
C ARG A 949 9.54 -8.80 -23.36
N LEU A 950 8.50 -9.42 -22.80
CA LEU A 950 7.11 -9.03 -23.02
C LEU A 950 6.67 -8.16 -21.82
N PRO A 951 6.81 -6.82 -21.89
CA PRO A 951 6.47 -5.93 -20.78
C PRO A 951 4.95 -5.81 -20.64
N ARG A 952 4.38 -6.64 -19.76
CA ARG A 952 2.94 -6.92 -19.62
C ARG A 952 2.38 -7.67 -20.83
N ALA A 953 1.49 -8.62 -20.57
CA ALA A 953 0.49 -8.92 -21.57
C ALA A 953 -0.37 -7.67 -21.72
N THR A 954 -0.35 -7.05 -22.91
CA THR A 954 -1.50 -6.29 -23.38
C THR A 954 -2.68 -7.24 -23.28
N THR A 955 -3.67 -6.86 -22.48
CA THR A 955 -4.84 -7.68 -22.22
C THR A 955 -5.60 -7.76 -23.54
N LEU A 956 -5.75 -8.99 -24.06
CA LEU A 956 -6.40 -9.24 -25.34
C LEU A 956 -7.92 -9.24 -25.09
N ASP A 957 -8.46 -8.03 -25.06
CA ASP A 957 -9.78 -7.72 -24.51
C ASP A 957 -10.89 -7.86 -25.55
N THR A 958 -10.78 -8.89 -26.41
CA THR A 958 -11.67 -9.13 -27.54
C THR A 958 -12.40 -10.46 -27.38
N THR A 959 -13.72 -10.44 -27.51
CA THR A 959 -14.52 -11.66 -27.61
C THR A 959 -14.48 -12.16 -29.07
N PRO A 960 -14.29 -13.47 -29.32
CA PRO A 960 -14.42 -14.04 -30.66
C PRO A 960 -15.81 -13.81 -31.25
N ALA A 961 -15.90 -13.53 -32.55
CA ALA A 961 -17.16 -13.59 -33.29
C ALA A 961 -17.27 -14.93 -34.02
N VAL A 962 -18.49 -15.46 -34.15
CA VAL A 962 -18.78 -16.76 -34.75
C VAL A 962 -19.89 -16.60 -35.77
N GLY A 963 -19.61 -16.92 -37.02
CA GLY A 963 -20.60 -16.69 -38.07
C GLY A 963 -20.23 -17.32 -39.39
N ASN A 964 -21.24 -17.46 -40.23
CA ASN A 964 -21.13 -18.14 -41.51
C ASN A 964 -20.59 -17.16 -42.59
N LEU A 965 -19.30 -17.25 -42.93
CA LEU A 965 -18.69 -16.38 -43.93
C LEU A 965 -18.78 -17.01 -45.34
N ASP A 966 -18.67 -18.34 -45.45
CA ASP A 966 -18.53 -19.03 -46.74
C ASP A 966 -19.82 -19.61 -47.34
N ARG A 967 -20.87 -19.76 -46.51
CA ARG A 967 -22.22 -20.32 -46.75
C ARG A 967 -22.32 -21.84 -46.76
N ASP A 968 -21.51 -22.54 -45.99
CA ASP A 968 -21.75 -23.95 -45.62
C ASP A 968 -22.43 -24.09 -44.23
N PRO A 969 -22.78 -25.28 -43.72
CA PRO A 969 -23.48 -25.43 -42.43
C PRO A 969 -22.60 -25.19 -41.19
N GLN A 970 -21.29 -25.07 -41.34
CA GLN A 970 -20.32 -24.88 -40.25
C GLN A 970 -20.10 -23.37 -40.04
N LEU A 971 -19.60 -22.98 -38.87
CA LEU A 971 -19.39 -21.56 -38.55
C LEU A 971 -17.90 -21.23 -38.38
N GLU A 972 -17.50 -20.09 -38.93
CA GLU A 972 -16.13 -19.59 -38.82
C GLU A 972 -15.95 -18.75 -37.54
N ILE A 973 -14.82 -18.96 -36.87
CA ILE A 973 -14.44 -18.26 -35.64
C ILE A 973 -13.45 -17.14 -35.97
N VAL A 974 -13.87 -15.90 -35.78
CA VAL A 974 -13.10 -14.68 -36.06
C VAL A 974 -12.49 -14.14 -34.77
N VAL A 975 -11.16 -14.01 -34.76
CA VAL A 975 -10.38 -13.56 -33.58
C VAL A 975 -9.45 -12.41 -33.98
N PHE A 976 -9.47 -11.33 -33.19
CA PHE A 976 -8.55 -10.20 -33.35
C PHE A 976 -7.50 -10.20 -32.24
N HIS A 977 -6.24 -10.47 -32.58
CA HIS A 977 -5.14 -10.60 -31.61
C HIS A 977 -3.90 -9.82 -32.06
N GLU A 978 -2.72 -10.04 -31.46
CA GLU A 978 -1.52 -9.24 -31.72
C GLU A 978 -0.26 -10.07 -31.96
N THR A 979 0.62 -9.60 -32.84
CA THR A 979 1.97 -10.15 -33.04
C THR A 979 2.83 -10.05 -31.77
N PRO A 980 3.63 -11.07 -31.43
CA PRO A 980 4.70 -10.90 -30.45
C PRO A 980 5.86 -10.05 -31.04
N ASP A 981 6.06 -8.82 -30.55
CA ASP A 981 7.27 -8.03 -30.86
C ASP A 981 8.46 -8.49 -29.98
N CYS A 982 9.62 -8.67 -30.62
CA CYS A 982 10.87 -9.08 -29.99
C CYS A 982 11.97 -8.01 -30.09
N GLY A 983 11.60 -6.75 -30.34
CA GLY A 983 12.30 -5.58 -29.83
C GLY A 983 13.40 -4.96 -30.71
N GLN A 984 14.15 -4.04 -30.09
CA GLN A 984 15.19 -3.19 -30.67
C GLN A 984 14.75 -2.06 -31.63
N GLY A 985 13.47 -1.92 -31.99
CA GLY A 985 13.04 -0.98 -33.05
C GLY A 985 12.29 0.30 -32.67
N GLY A 986 11.41 0.27 -31.66
CA GLY A 986 10.31 1.25 -31.60
C GLY A 986 9.29 1.01 -32.73
N GLY A 987 9.02 -0.25 -33.02
CA GLY A 987 7.88 -0.65 -33.85
C GLY A 987 6.57 -0.34 -33.12
N VAL A 988 5.48 -0.34 -33.86
CA VAL A 988 4.13 -0.36 -33.30
C VAL A 988 3.65 -1.80 -33.25
N ASP A 989 2.95 -2.17 -32.19
CA ASP A 989 2.27 -3.47 -32.10
C ASP A 989 1.27 -3.61 -33.25
N MET A 990 1.24 -4.78 -33.88
CA MET A 990 0.45 -5.04 -35.08
C MET A 990 -0.67 -6.03 -34.74
N GLY A 991 -1.91 -5.60 -34.89
CA GLY A 991 -3.08 -6.45 -34.81
C GLY A 991 -3.11 -7.51 -35.91
N ILE A 992 -3.68 -8.67 -35.62
CA ILE A 992 -3.85 -9.80 -36.50
C ILE A 992 -5.31 -10.24 -36.42
N LEU A 993 -6.07 -10.00 -37.48
CA LEU A 993 -7.40 -10.58 -37.64
C LEU A 993 -7.24 -11.97 -38.26
N THR A 994 -7.68 -13.01 -37.56
CA THR A 994 -7.57 -14.41 -37.99
C THR A 994 -8.94 -15.06 -37.99
N VAL A 995 -9.18 -15.91 -38.97
CA VAL A 995 -10.43 -16.68 -39.09
C VAL A 995 -10.07 -18.16 -39.09
N PHE A 996 -10.68 -18.90 -38.18
CA PHE A 996 -10.48 -20.33 -37.97
C PHE A 996 -11.76 -21.10 -38.31
N ASN A 997 -11.61 -22.30 -38.84
CA ASN A 997 -12.66 -23.32 -38.77
C ASN A 997 -12.71 -23.89 -37.33
N PHE A 998 -13.79 -24.54 -36.94
CA PHE A 998 -13.94 -25.22 -35.63
C PHE A 998 -12.79 -26.22 -35.33
N ASP A 999 -12.21 -26.87 -36.35
CA ASP A 999 -11.06 -27.78 -36.21
C ASP A 999 -9.71 -27.07 -35.95
N GLY A 1000 -9.71 -25.76 -35.81
CA GLY A 1000 -8.55 -24.91 -35.57
C GLY A 1000 -7.67 -24.65 -36.80
N SER A 1001 -8.07 -25.10 -37.99
CA SER A 1001 -7.39 -24.73 -39.24
C SER A 1001 -7.78 -23.31 -39.69
N ILE A 1002 -6.82 -22.58 -40.27
CA ILE A 1002 -7.04 -21.19 -40.70
C ILE A 1002 -7.72 -21.15 -42.07
N VAL A 1003 -8.78 -20.35 -42.19
CA VAL A 1003 -9.56 -20.18 -43.42
C VAL A 1003 -8.71 -19.58 -44.55
N SER A 1004 -8.90 -20.08 -45.77
CA SER A 1004 -8.13 -19.65 -46.95
C SER A 1004 -8.36 -18.17 -47.28
N GLY A 1005 -7.33 -17.35 -47.05
CA GLY A 1005 -7.40 -15.90 -47.21
C GLY A 1005 -7.03 -15.15 -45.93
N TRP A 1006 -6.86 -15.86 -44.82
CA TRP A 1006 -6.51 -15.33 -43.50
C TRP A 1006 -5.13 -15.86 -43.06
N PRO A 1007 -4.45 -15.23 -42.07
CA PRO A 1007 -4.83 -14.01 -41.34
C PRO A 1007 -4.57 -12.70 -42.12
N ARG A 1008 -5.06 -11.59 -41.59
CA ARG A 1008 -4.81 -10.22 -42.08
C ARG A 1008 -4.17 -9.35 -41.00
N THR A 1009 -3.06 -8.71 -41.35
CA THR A 1009 -2.34 -7.79 -40.44
C THR A 1009 -2.93 -6.40 -40.52
N ILE A 1010 -3.27 -5.86 -39.35
CA ILE A 1010 -3.72 -4.48 -39.14
C ILE A 1010 -2.54 -3.68 -38.55
N PRO A 1011 -2.19 -2.51 -39.10
CA PRO A 1011 -1.01 -1.75 -38.68
C PRO A 1011 -1.19 -0.96 -37.37
N SER A 1012 -1.97 -1.48 -36.41
CA SER A 1012 -2.11 -0.95 -35.06
C SER A 1012 -2.62 -2.06 -34.10
N PRO A 1013 -2.47 -1.90 -32.77
CA PRO A 1013 -2.78 -2.95 -31.80
C PRO A 1013 -4.26 -3.29 -31.67
N ALA A 1014 -4.53 -4.49 -31.13
CA ALA A 1014 -5.87 -4.97 -30.82
C ALA A 1014 -6.19 -4.64 -29.34
N GLN A 1015 -6.83 -3.49 -29.11
CA GLN A 1015 -7.20 -3.00 -27.78
C GLN A 1015 -8.73 -2.90 -27.68
N GLY A 1016 -9.36 -3.72 -26.84
CA GLY A 1016 -10.78 -3.65 -26.42
C GLY A 1016 -11.87 -3.94 -27.47
N SER A 1017 -11.63 -3.61 -28.75
CA SER A 1017 -12.65 -3.69 -29.79
C SER A 1017 -12.76 -5.11 -30.35
N SER A 1018 -13.87 -5.79 -30.06
CA SER A 1018 -14.18 -7.12 -30.61
C SER A 1018 -14.61 -7.02 -32.08
N PRO A 1019 -14.25 -8.00 -32.93
CA PRO A 1019 -14.75 -8.06 -34.30
C PRO A 1019 -16.26 -8.34 -34.32
N VAL A 1020 -16.94 -7.86 -35.37
CA VAL A 1020 -18.36 -8.18 -35.64
C VAL A 1020 -18.53 -8.67 -37.08
N ILE A 1021 -19.55 -9.50 -37.31
CA ILE A 1021 -19.83 -10.17 -38.58
C ILE A 1021 -21.22 -9.76 -39.06
N GLY A 1022 -21.41 -9.52 -40.36
CA GLY A 1022 -22.74 -9.28 -40.94
C GLY A 1022 -22.73 -9.00 -42.44
N ASP A 1023 -23.86 -9.24 -43.11
CA ASP A 1023 -24.09 -8.98 -44.55
C ASP A 1023 -24.31 -7.48 -44.76
N LEU A 1024 -23.21 -6.74 -44.95
CA LEU A 1024 -23.27 -5.28 -44.92
C LEU A 1024 -23.90 -4.67 -46.17
N ASP A 1025 -23.80 -5.37 -47.32
CA ASP A 1025 -24.25 -4.91 -48.63
C ASP A 1025 -25.46 -5.68 -49.19
N GLY A 1026 -26.14 -6.46 -48.34
CA GLY A 1026 -27.36 -7.20 -48.65
C GLY A 1026 -27.20 -8.26 -49.75
N GLN A 1027 -25.98 -8.66 -50.12
CA GLN A 1027 -25.74 -9.70 -51.14
C GLN A 1027 -25.71 -11.13 -50.56
N GLY A 1028 -26.01 -11.28 -49.26
CA GLY A 1028 -26.01 -12.49 -48.46
C GLY A 1028 -24.64 -12.96 -48.00
N GLY A 1029 -23.58 -12.16 -48.18
CA GLY A 1029 -22.20 -12.53 -47.87
C GLY A 1029 -21.76 -11.79 -46.62
N ASN A 1030 -21.37 -12.51 -45.57
CA ASN A 1030 -20.97 -11.84 -44.34
C ASN A 1030 -19.57 -11.21 -44.47
N GLU A 1031 -19.50 -9.91 -44.18
CA GLU A 1031 -18.27 -9.13 -43.98
C GLU A 1031 -17.83 -9.18 -42.51
N ILE A 1032 -16.59 -8.77 -42.26
CA ILE A 1032 -16.02 -8.61 -40.91
C ILE A 1032 -15.63 -7.15 -40.69
N VAL A 1033 -16.18 -6.54 -39.64
CA VAL A 1033 -15.83 -5.19 -39.18
C VAL A 1033 -14.97 -5.28 -37.91
N VAL A 1034 -13.93 -4.46 -37.84
CA VAL A 1034 -13.08 -4.33 -36.64
C VAL A 1034 -12.53 -2.91 -36.51
N ALA A 1035 -12.51 -2.38 -35.29
CA ALA A 1035 -11.82 -1.12 -34.99
C ALA A 1035 -10.48 -1.40 -34.30
N ALA A 1036 -9.47 -0.56 -34.58
CA ALA A 1036 -8.13 -0.72 -34.01
C ALA A 1036 -7.56 0.63 -33.57
N SER A 1037 -6.97 0.65 -32.37
CA SER A 1037 -6.60 1.88 -31.67
C SER A 1037 -5.45 2.65 -32.33
N PHE A 1038 -5.53 3.98 -32.31
CA PHE A 1038 -4.61 4.87 -33.05
C PHE A 1038 -3.23 5.02 -32.39
N VAL A 1039 -2.38 4.01 -32.59
CA VAL A 1039 -0.95 4.10 -32.29
C VAL A 1039 -0.18 4.49 -33.56
N GLY A 1040 0.71 5.48 -33.45
CA GLY A 1040 1.69 5.82 -34.49
C GLY A 1040 1.15 6.33 -35.84
N GLY A 1041 -0.14 6.67 -35.94
CA GLY A 1041 -0.75 7.16 -37.19
C GLY A 1041 -1.59 6.15 -37.96
N SER A 1042 -1.81 4.93 -37.42
CA SER A 1042 -2.24 3.77 -38.21
C SER A 1042 -3.45 3.00 -37.65
N GLY A 1043 -4.15 3.53 -36.63
CA GLY A 1043 -5.46 3.03 -36.23
C GLY A 1043 -6.58 3.35 -37.23
N GLY A 1044 -7.79 2.88 -36.94
CA GLY A 1044 -8.96 3.10 -37.79
C GLY A 1044 -10.02 2.00 -37.70
N ILE A 1045 -11.09 2.17 -38.47
CA ILE A 1045 -12.14 1.17 -38.70
C ILE A 1045 -11.84 0.43 -40.00
N TYR A 1046 -11.89 -0.90 -39.98
CA TYR A 1046 -11.59 -1.77 -41.10
C TYR A 1046 -12.80 -2.67 -41.40
N VAL A 1047 -13.10 -2.85 -42.68
CA VAL A 1047 -14.15 -3.76 -43.15
C VAL A 1047 -13.55 -4.67 -44.22
N PHE A 1048 -13.64 -5.98 -44.00
CA PHE A 1048 -13.12 -7.00 -44.90
C PHE A 1048 -14.26 -7.85 -45.47
N ASP A 1049 -14.17 -8.18 -46.76
CA ASP A 1049 -14.97 -9.28 -47.32
C ASP A 1049 -14.54 -10.62 -46.70
N ARG A 1050 -15.40 -11.64 -46.82
CA ARG A 1050 -15.13 -13.02 -46.38
C ARG A 1050 -13.81 -13.63 -46.89
N PHE A 1051 -13.24 -13.12 -47.98
CA PHE A 1051 -11.96 -13.57 -48.53
C PHE A 1051 -10.75 -12.81 -47.95
N GLY A 1052 -10.99 -11.88 -47.01
CA GLY A 1052 -10.01 -11.02 -46.37
C GLY A 1052 -9.54 -9.84 -47.23
N ASN A 1053 -10.23 -9.51 -48.32
CA ASN A 1053 -9.96 -8.28 -49.06
C ASN A 1053 -10.63 -7.11 -48.35
N LEU A 1054 -9.93 -5.98 -48.26
CA LEU A 1054 -10.50 -4.77 -47.68
C LEU A 1054 -11.55 -4.18 -48.62
N MET A 1055 -12.74 -3.87 -48.11
CA MET A 1055 -13.84 -3.32 -48.91
C MET A 1055 -13.48 -1.94 -49.51
N PRO A 1056 -14.09 -1.56 -50.66
CA PRO A 1056 -13.89 -0.24 -51.26
C PRO A 1056 -14.23 0.89 -50.27
N GLY A 1057 -13.33 1.88 -50.15
CA GLY A 1057 -13.52 3.01 -49.24
C GLY A 1057 -12.92 2.80 -47.83
N TRP A 1058 -12.61 1.55 -47.46
CA TRP A 1058 -11.98 1.23 -46.18
C TRP A 1058 -10.45 1.17 -46.29
N PRO A 1059 -9.71 1.40 -45.19
CA PRO A 1059 -10.21 1.65 -43.83
C PRO A 1059 -10.39 3.15 -43.58
N GLN A 1060 -11.31 3.51 -42.68
CA GLN A 1060 -11.43 4.89 -42.23
C GLN A 1060 -10.36 5.19 -41.18
N ARG A 1061 -9.52 6.20 -41.43
CA ARG A 1061 -8.31 6.54 -40.66
C ARG A 1061 -8.25 8.01 -40.23
N GLN A 1062 -9.37 8.74 -40.25
CA GLN A 1062 -9.39 10.18 -40.03
C GLN A 1062 -9.44 10.57 -38.53
N PHE A 1063 -9.35 9.58 -37.66
CA PHE A 1063 -9.52 9.67 -36.20
C PHE A 1063 -8.16 9.91 -35.51
N ILE A 1064 -8.17 10.56 -34.34
CA ILE A 1064 -6.95 11.00 -33.64
C ILE A 1064 -6.70 10.16 -32.37
N SER A 1065 -7.63 9.27 -32.01
CA SER A 1065 -7.72 8.56 -30.72
C SER A 1065 -7.87 7.05 -30.87
N GLY A 1066 -7.72 6.34 -29.74
CA GLY A 1066 -8.03 4.91 -29.63
C GLY A 1066 -9.53 4.62 -29.66
N PHE A 1067 -9.86 3.40 -30.06
CA PHE A 1067 -11.20 2.82 -30.01
C PHE A 1067 -11.14 1.64 -29.04
N SER A 1068 -11.87 1.70 -27.93
CA SER A 1068 -12.07 0.54 -27.04
C SER A 1068 -13.44 -0.11 -27.27
N ALA A 1069 -14.42 0.66 -27.74
CA ALA A 1069 -15.76 0.15 -28.07
C ALA A 1069 -15.70 -0.88 -29.22
N SER A 1070 -16.58 -1.88 -29.17
CA SER A 1070 -16.83 -2.77 -30.31
C SER A 1070 -17.85 -2.12 -31.27
N PRO A 1071 -17.74 -2.29 -32.60
CA PRO A 1071 -18.70 -1.73 -33.54
C PRO A 1071 -20.09 -2.36 -33.34
N ALA A 1072 -21.14 -1.57 -33.57
CA ALA A 1072 -22.51 -2.06 -33.74
C ALA A 1072 -22.89 -1.94 -35.21
N LEU A 1073 -23.72 -2.88 -35.69
CA LEU A 1073 -24.26 -2.85 -37.06
C LEU A 1073 -25.77 -2.61 -36.98
N ALA A 1074 -26.39 -1.90 -37.92
CA ALA A 1074 -27.85 -1.80 -38.03
C ALA A 1074 -28.27 -1.15 -39.35
N ASP A 1075 -29.46 -1.46 -39.86
CA ASP A 1075 -30.10 -0.70 -40.93
C ASP A 1075 -30.75 0.55 -40.30
N LEU A 1076 -30.09 1.72 -40.39
CA LEU A 1076 -30.52 2.93 -39.69
C LEU A 1076 -31.49 3.81 -40.49
N ASP A 1077 -31.56 3.66 -41.83
CA ASP A 1077 -32.53 4.39 -42.67
C ASP A 1077 -33.52 3.51 -43.45
N SER A 1078 -33.57 2.20 -43.13
CA SER A 1078 -34.47 1.20 -43.71
C SER A 1078 -34.27 0.98 -45.22
N ASP A 1079 -33.04 1.08 -45.71
CA ASP A 1079 -32.71 0.84 -47.12
C ASP A 1079 -32.34 -0.63 -47.44
N GLY A 1080 -32.06 -1.42 -46.41
CA GLY A 1080 -31.76 -2.85 -46.46
C GLY A 1080 -30.27 -3.21 -46.43
N ASP A 1081 -29.38 -2.21 -46.47
CA ASP A 1081 -27.96 -2.36 -46.16
C ASP A 1081 -27.71 -2.10 -44.65
N LEU A 1082 -26.51 -2.43 -44.12
CA LEU A 1082 -26.17 -2.15 -42.71
C LEU A 1082 -25.16 -0.99 -42.57
N GLU A 1083 -25.50 -0.03 -41.71
CA GLU A 1083 -24.57 0.94 -41.13
C GLU A 1083 -23.67 0.32 -40.06
N ILE A 1084 -22.54 0.99 -39.83
CA ILE A 1084 -21.57 0.75 -38.77
C ILE A 1084 -21.59 1.96 -37.82
N VAL A 1085 -21.89 1.70 -36.55
CA VAL A 1085 -21.88 2.68 -35.45
C VAL A 1085 -20.73 2.36 -34.49
N LEU A 1086 -19.99 3.38 -34.04
CA LEU A 1086 -18.83 3.20 -33.14
C LEU A 1086 -18.55 4.41 -32.25
N GLY A 1087 -18.39 4.19 -30.94
CA GLY A 1087 -17.97 5.21 -29.97
C GLY A 1087 -16.46 5.51 -29.96
N ASP A 1088 -16.09 6.73 -29.57
CA ASP A 1088 -14.70 7.21 -29.41
C ASP A 1088 -14.46 7.71 -27.98
N ASP A 1089 -13.65 6.94 -27.24
CA ASP A 1089 -13.25 7.16 -25.85
C ASP A 1089 -12.75 8.58 -25.54
N TYR A 1090 -12.06 9.24 -26.47
CA TYR A 1090 -11.25 10.44 -26.18
C TYR A 1090 -11.72 11.72 -26.89
N GLN A 1091 -12.18 11.63 -28.14
CA GLN A 1091 -12.65 12.81 -28.88
C GLN A 1091 -14.12 13.16 -28.59
N ARG A 1092 -14.81 12.26 -27.87
CA ARG A 1092 -16.22 12.33 -27.49
C ARG A 1092 -17.23 12.30 -28.65
N PHE A 1093 -17.04 11.36 -29.57
CA PHE A 1093 -17.93 11.15 -30.71
C PHE A 1093 -18.51 9.73 -30.74
N VAL A 1094 -19.70 9.61 -31.35
CA VAL A 1094 -20.14 8.37 -32.00
C VAL A 1094 -20.07 8.59 -33.50
N TYR A 1095 -19.42 7.69 -34.22
CA TYR A 1095 -19.28 7.74 -35.67
C TYR A 1095 -20.34 6.85 -36.34
N LEU A 1096 -20.83 7.28 -37.51
CA LEU A 1096 -21.84 6.57 -38.30
C LEU A 1096 -21.38 6.46 -39.76
N PHE A 1097 -21.25 5.23 -40.26
CA PHE A 1097 -20.83 4.96 -41.64
C PHE A 1097 -21.70 3.91 -42.31
N HIS A 1098 -22.16 4.19 -43.51
CA HIS A 1098 -22.68 3.18 -44.44
C HIS A 1098 -21.52 2.27 -44.90
N HIS A 1099 -21.77 1.00 -45.23
CA HIS A 1099 -20.74 0.05 -45.71
C HIS A 1099 -19.89 0.56 -46.89
N THR A 1100 -20.40 1.50 -47.68
CA THR A 1100 -19.65 2.18 -48.76
C THR A 1100 -18.55 3.14 -48.26
N ALA A 1101 -18.36 3.21 -46.93
CA ALA A 1101 -17.55 4.17 -46.19
C ALA A 1101 -18.00 5.64 -46.35
N ALA A 1102 -19.23 5.86 -46.82
CA ALA A 1102 -19.88 7.17 -46.78
C ALA A 1102 -20.37 7.46 -45.35
N PRO A 1103 -20.29 8.73 -44.87
CA PRO A 1103 -20.89 9.11 -43.61
C PRO A 1103 -22.42 9.00 -43.69
N HIS A 1104 -23.03 8.30 -42.75
CA HIS A 1104 -24.49 8.28 -42.58
C HIS A 1104 -24.92 9.55 -41.81
N GLY A 1105 -26.01 10.19 -42.22
CA GLY A 1105 -26.51 11.42 -41.59
C GLY A 1105 -25.46 12.55 -41.48
N ALA A 1106 -25.11 12.91 -40.24
CA ALA A 1106 -24.06 13.90 -39.94
C ALA A 1106 -22.62 13.32 -39.98
N GLY A 1107 -22.47 12.00 -40.06
CA GLY A 1107 -21.21 11.24 -40.00
C GLY A 1107 -20.59 11.10 -38.60
N SER A 1108 -20.98 11.97 -37.66
CA SER A 1108 -20.60 11.86 -36.26
C SER A 1108 -21.54 12.65 -35.35
N ILE A 1109 -21.88 12.09 -34.19
CA ILE A 1109 -22.61 12.73 -33.09
C ILE A 1109 -21.58 13.15 -32.02
N TYR A 1110 -21.61 14.40 -31.57
CA TYR A 1110 -20.69 14.92 -30.54
C TYR A 1110 -21.38 14.99 -29.18
N GLY A 1111 -20.72 14.49 -28.12
CA GLY A 1111 -21.15 14.76 -26.75
C GLY A 1111 -20.99 13.64 -25.72
N ILE A 1112 -20.36 12.51 -26.08
CA ILE A 1112 -20.27 11.29 -25.25
C ILE A 1112 -18.84 10.80 -25.19
N SER A 1113 -18.28 10.49 -24.02
CA SER A 1113 -17.13 9.58 -23.97
C SER A 1113 -17.66 8.16 -23.73
N SER A 1114 -17.56 7.27 -24.73
CA SER A 1114 -17.92 5.86 -24.54
C SER A 1114 -16.75 4.96 -24.91
N SER A 1115 -16.29 4.19 -23.93
CA SER A 1115 -15.41 3.01 -24.13
C SER A 1115 -16.21 1.74 -24.44
N TYR A 1116 -17.54 1.80 -24.41
CA TYR A 1116 -18.47 0.67 -24.52
C TYR A 1116 -19.29 0.75 -25.81
N ALA A 1117 -19.83 -0.39 -26.24
CA ALA A 1117 -20.67 -0.47 -27.44
C ALA A 1117 -21.98 0.34 -27.27
N THR A 1118 -22.51 0.85 -28.38
CA THR A 1118 -23.64 1.80 -28.42
C THR A 1118 -24.94 1.13 -28.88
N ALA A 1119 -25.81 0.70 -27.96
CA ALA A 1119 -27.10 0.05 -28.24
C ALA A 1119 -27.89 0.73 -29.39
N ILE A 1120 -28.54 -0.07 -30.26
CA ILE A 1120 -29.34 0.40 -31.39
C ILE A 1120 -30.73 -0.23 -31.37
N ALA A 1121 -31.78 0.56 -31.13
CA ALA A 1121 -33.16 0.08 -31.03
C ALA A 1121 -34.15 1.17 -31.49
N ASP A 1122 -35.30 0.79 -32.02
CA ASP A 1122 -36.46 1.69 -32.18
C ASP A 1122 -37.04 1.98 -30.79
N VAL A 1123 -36.51 3.03 -30.14
CA VAL A 1123 -36.78 3.38 -28.75
C VAL A 1123 -38.06 4.21 -28.64
N ASP A 1124 -38.35 5.05 -29.64
CA ASP A 1124 -39.53 5.92 -29.61
C ASP A 1124 -40.76 5.42 -30.41
N HIS A 1125 -40.61 4.30 -31.11
CA HIS A 1125 -41.63 3.63 -31.93
C HIS A 1125 -42.15 4.46 -33.10
N ASP A 1126 -41.29 5.29 -33.71
CA ASP A 1126 -41.55 5.89 -35.02
C ASP A 1126 -41.25 4.96 -36.20
N GLY A 1127 -40.54 3.85 -35.94
CA GLY A 1127 -40.16 2.83 -36.93
C GLY A 1127 -38.75 3.02 -37.51
N THR A 1128 -37.97 3.93 -36.95
CA THR A 1128 -36.53 4.12 -37.18
C THR A 1128 -35.75 3.62 -35.96
N ALA A 1129 -34.47 3.29 -36.09
CA ALA A 1129 -33.67 2.82 -34.95
C ALA A 1129 -32.76 3.92 -34.36
N GLU A 1130 -32.93 4.23 -33.08
CA GLU A 1130 -32.11 5.18 -32.33
C GLU A 1130 -30.80 4.58 -31.86
N ILE A 1131 -29.82 5.45 -31.67
CA ILE A 1131 -28.52 5.11 -31.06
C ILE A 1131 -28.55 5.53 -29.60
N VAL A 1132 -28.34 4.57 -28.70
CA VAL A 1132 -28.25 4.74 -27.24
C VAL A 1132 -26.83 4.42 -26.80
N ALA A 1133 -26.22 5.28 -25.98
CA ALA A 1133 -24.84 5.10 -25.59
C ALA A 1133 -24.55 5.57 -24.16
N THR A 1134 -23.64 4.86 -23.51
CA THR A 1134 -23.13 5.19 -22.18
C THR A 1134 -22.18 6.39 -22.26
N ASP A 1135 -22.36 7.38 -21.38
CA ASP A 1135 -21.42 8.49 -21.22
C ASP A 1135 -20.61 8.34 -19.93
N ASN A 1136 -19.32 8.03 -20.12
CA ASN A 1136 -18.32 7.87 -19.08
C ASN A 1136 -17.78 9.21 -18.58
N ASP A 1137 -18.23 10.35 -19.12
CA ASP A 1137 -17.61 11.65 -18.88
C ASP A 1137 -18.63 12.82 -19.01
N PHE A 1138 -19.90 12.60 -18.64
CA PHE A 1138 -20.99 13.57 -18.82
C PHE A 1138 -20.74 14.84 -17.99
N PRO A 1139 -20.54 16.01 -18.62
CA PRO A 1139 -20.32 17.23 -17.89
C PRO A 1139 -21.66 17.87 -17.54
N LEU A 1140 -22.11 17.73 -16.28
CA LEU A 1140 -23.04 18.69 -15.64
C LEU A 1140 -22.36 20.07 -15.39
N GLY A 1141 -21.45 20.45 -16.28
CA GLY A 1141 -20.49 21.55 -16.16
C GLY A 1141 -19.39 21.28 -15.12
N ASN A 1142 -18.14 21.63 -15.43
CA ASN A 1142 -16.99 21.53 -14.52
C ASN A 1142 -17.21 22.22 -13.13
N TYR A 1143 -17.84 21.53 -12.18
CA TYR A 1143 -18.09 22.04 -10.83
C TYR A 1143 -18.09 20.91 -9.77
N TRP A 1144 -16.96 20.79 -9.07
CA TRP A 1144 -16.86 20.37 -7.66
C TRP A 1144 -17.66 19.14 -7.18
N GLY A 1145 -17.65 18.03 -7.91
CA GLY A 1145 -18.04 16.72 -7.36
C GLY A 1145 -18.79 15.82 -8.33
N TRP A 1146 -19.68 16.39 -9.14
CA TRP A 1146 -20.44 15.65 -10.15
C TRP A 1146 -19.74 15.64 -11.51
N GLN A 1147 -19.10 14.51 -11.83
CA GLN A 1147 -19.19 13.99 -13.19
C GLN A 1147 -20.53 13.26 -13.26
N GLY A 1148 -21.37 13.62 -14.22
CA GLY A 1148 -22.51 12.77 -14.53
C GLY A 1148 -21.97 11.50 -15.20
N PHE A 1149 -22.61 10.38 -14.89
CA PHE A 1149 -22.42 9.14 -15.63
C PHE A 1149 -23.81 8.61 -15.98
N GLY A 1150 -23.95 7.83 -17.04
CA GLY A 1150 -25.24 7.25 -17.41
C GLY A 1150 -25.41 7.20 -18.92
N GLY A 1151 -26.60 7.51 -19.41
CA GLY A 1151 -26.97 7.28 -20.82
C GLY A 1151 -27.50 8.49 -21.53
N GLN A 1152 -27.25 8.58 -22.84
CA GLN A 1152 -27.98 9.47 -23.74
C GLN A 1152 -28.33 8.73 -25.05
N ALA A 1153 -29.33 9.26 -25.77
CA ALA A 1153 -29.88 8.65 -26.98
C ALA A 1153 -30.13 9.70 -28.08
N TRP A 1154 -30.01 9.30 -29.34
CA TRP A 1154 -30.22 10.14 -30.52
C TRP A 1154 -30.93 9.39 -31.65
N ASP A 1155 -31.67 10.12 -32.48
CA ASP A 1155 -32.08 9.65 -33.81
C ASP A 1155 -30.85 9.38 -34.71
N PRO A 1156 -30.97 8.62 -35.82
CA PRO A 1156 -29.89 8.40 -36.79
C PRO A 1156 -29.23 9.68 -37.36
N PHE A 1157 -29.93 10.81 -37.26
CA PHE A 1157 -29.48 12.10 -37.77
C PHE A 1157 -28.70 12.92 -36.72
N GLY A 1158 -28.62 12.45 -35.47
CA GLY A 1158 -27.90 13.06 -34.36
C GLY A 1158 -28.73 14.05 -33.51
N THR A 1159 -30.05 13.99 -33.55
CA THR A 1159 -30.93 14.76 -32.65
C THR A 1159 -31.13 14.00 -31.33
N SER A 1160 -30.81 14.61 -30.19
CA SER A 1160 -31.02 13.97 -28.88
C SER A 1160 -32.51 13.72 -28.59
N LEU A 1161 -32.83 12.54 -28.08
CA LEU A 1161 -34.18 12.16 -27.68
C LEU A 1161 -34.65 12.88 -26.41
N ALA A 1162 -35.97 12.96 -26.26
CA ALA A 1162 -36.59 13.33 -24.99
C ALA A 1162 -36.33 12.25 -23.93
N HIS A 1163 -36.53 12.57 -22.64
CA HIS A 1163 -36.29 11.68 -21.49
C HIS A 1163 -34.84 11.22 -21.26
N PHE A 1164 -33.93 11.49 -22.20
CA PHE A 1164 -32.48 11.43 -21.98
C PHE A 1164 -31.90 12.82 -21.65
N PRO A 1165 -30.77 12.91 -20.91
CA PRO A 1165 -29.95 11.81 -20.40
C PRO A 1165 -30.53 11.09 -19.16
N ARG A 1166 -30.17 9.82 -19.00
CA ARG A 1166 -30.33 9.04 -17.75
C ARG A 1166 -29.06 9.12 -16.90
N VAL A 1167 -29.19 9.05 -15.58
CA VAL A 1167 -28.11 9.42 -14.64
C VAL A 1167 -27.84 8.32 -13.61
N THR A 1168 -26.57 7.95 -13.43
CA THR A 1168 -26.07 6.96 -12.47
C THR A 1168 -25.11 7.62 -11.48
N GLU A 1169 -24.87 7.01 -10.31
CA GLU A 1169 -24.04 7.59 -9.24
C GLU A 1169 -22.54 7.60 -9.56
N ALA A 1170 -22.10 6.68 -10.41
CA ALA A 1170 -20.69 6.49 -10.78
C ALA A 1170 -20.58 5.90 -12.19
N ASN A 1171 -19.36 5.88 -12.72
CA ASN A 1171 -19.06 5.43 -14.09
C ASN A 1171 -19.66 4.05 -14.38
N ALA A 1172 -20.54 4.01 -15.38
CA ALA A 1172 -21.16 2.79 -15.86
C ALA A 1172 -20.15 2.01 -16.71
N TRP A 1173 -19.53 0.99 -16.11
CA TRP A 1173 -18.57 0.12 -16.80
C TRP A 1173 -19.28 -0.94 -17.67
N ALA A 1174 -20.25 -0.48 -18.45
CA ALA A 1174 -21.20 -1.29 -19.20
C ALA A 1174 -21.85 -0.47 -20.32
N ALA A 1175 -22.24 -1.14 -21.41
CA ALA A 1175 -23.23 -0.58 -22.33
C ALA A 1175 -24.61 -0.55 -21.66
N LEU A 1176 -25.40 0.51 -21.89
CA LEU A 1176 -26.82 0.51 -21.55
C LEU A 1176 -27.57 -0.51 -22.41
N GLN A 1177 -28.57 -1.15 -21.81
CA GLN A 1177 -29.50 -2.01 -22.53
C GLN A 1177 -30.86 -1.34 -22.62
N VAL A 1178 -31.59 -1.59 -23.71
CA VAL A 1178 -32.96 -1.13 -23.91
C VAL A 1178 -33.81 -2.29 -24.40
N LEU A 1179 -34.81 -2.68 -23.60
CA LEU A 1179 -35.75 -3.77 -23.90
C LEU A 1179 -36.98 -3.70 -22.97
N ASP A 1180 -38.06 -4.36 -23.36
CA ASP A 1180 -39.22 -4.64 -22.50
C ASP A 1180 -38.83 -5.74 -21.48
N ILE A 1181 -38.81 -5.40 -20.19
CA ILE A 1181 -38.37 -6.30 -19.12
C ILE A 1181 -39.53 -6.97 -18.36
N ASP A 1182 -40.70 -6.32 -18.27
CA ASP A 1182 -41.83 -6.80 -17.46
C ASP A 1182 -43.05 -7.25 -18.29
N GLY A 1183 -42.97 -7.12 -19.61
CA GLY A 1183 -43.97 -7.57 -20.57
C GLY A 1183 -45.18 -6.65 -20.68
N ASP A 1184 -45.11 -5.41 -20.17
CA ASP A 1184 -46.22 -4.45 -20.25
C ASP A 1184 -46.35 -3.76 -21.63
N GLY A 1185 -45.33 -3.90 -22.48
CA GLY A 1185 -45.28 -3.32 -23.81
C GLY A 1185 -44.64 -1.93 -23.86
N LEU A 1186 -43.99 -1.45 -22.80
CA LEU A 1186 -43.05 -0.32 -22.83
C LEU A 1186 -41.61 -0.83 -22.99
N LEU A 1187 -40.67 0.10 -23.18
CA LEU A 1187 -39.25 -0.21 -23.16
C LEU A 1187 -38.62 0.38 -21.89
N GLU A 1188 -37.68 -0.36 -21.29
CA GLU A 1188 -36.88 0.09 -20.17
C GLU A 1188 -35.45 0.40 -20.62
N ALA A 1189 -34.88 1.50 -20.14
CA ALA A 1189 -33.44 1.69 -20.16
C ALA A 1189 -32.83 1.10 -18.89
N ILE A 1190 -31.82 0.23 -19.04
CA ILE A 1190 -31.12 -0.45 -17.95
C ILE A 1190 -29.67 -0.01 -17.92
N GLY A 1191 -29.22 0.51 -16.78
CA GLY A 1191 -27.85 0.95 -16.54
C GLY A 1191 -27.32 0.47 -15.19
N THR A 1192 -26.01 0.49 -15.02
CA THR A 1192 -25.34 -0.05 -13.82
C THR A 1192 -24.16 0.82 -13.41
N SER A 1193 -23.81 0.82 -12.13
CA SER A 1193 -22.59 1.45 -11.59
C SER A 1193 -21.80 0.42 -10.77
N PHE A 1194 -20.48 0.36 -10.97
CA PHE A 1194 -19.64 -0.65 -10.31
C PHE A 1194 -19.19 -0.27 -8.89
N ARG A 1195 -18.96 1.03 -8.63
CA ARG A 1195 -18.57 1.56 -7.31
C ARG A 1195 -19.17 2.94 -7.10
N ASP A 1196 -20.25 3.01 -6.32
CA ASP A 1196 -20.90 4.28 -6.03
C ASP A 1196 -20.01 5.15 -5.11
N VAL A 1197 -19.96 6.46 -5.39
CA VAL A 1197 -18.98 7.38 -4.77
C VAL A 1197 -19.59 8.28 -3.69
N GLY A 1198 -18.96 8.32 -2.52
CA GLY A 1198 -19.29 9.23 -1.43
C GLY A 1198 -18.75 10.65 -1.60
N GLU A 1199 -18.93 11.47 -0.56
CA GLU A 1199 -18.65 12.92 -0.60
C GLU A 1199 -17.17 13.26 -0.29
N GLY A 1200 -16.46 13.89 -1.23
CA GLY A 1200 -15.25 14.68 -0.93
C GLY A 1200 -13.96 14.33 -1.69
N TRP A 1201 -13.27 15.36 -2.20
CA TRP A 1201 -11.97 15.26 -2.88
C TRP A 1201 -10.74 15.51 -1.97
N TRP A 1202 -10.95 15.60 -0.65
CA TRP A 1202 -9.92 16.04 0.32
C TRP A 1202 -9.85 15.20 1.62
N VAL A 1203 -10.68 14.17 1.69
CA VAL A 1203 -10.51 12.97 2.53
C VAL A 1203 -10.50 11.82 1.52
N GLY A 1204 -9.81 10.71 1.78
CA GLY A 1204 -9.77 9.58 0.84
C GLY A 1204 -11.19 9.16 0.44
N GLN A 1205 -11.41 8.81 -0.83
CA GLN A 1205 -12.75 8.51 -1.35
C GLN A 1205 -13.37 7.33 -0.58
N ASP A 1206 -14.33 7.63 0.30
CA ASP A 1206 -15.22 6.62 0.87
C ASP A 1206 -16.18 6.16 -0.24
N PHE A 1207 -15.82 5.07 -0.92
CA PHE A 1207 -16.73 4.35 -1.81
C PHE A 1207 -17.88 3.77 -0.97
N LYS A 1208 -19.11 3.74 -1.50
CA LYS A 1208 -20.30 3.30 -0.76
C LYS A 1208 -20.38 1.77 -0.52
N ARG A 1209 -19.28 1.03 -0.76
CA ARG A 1209 -19.16 -0.46 -0.66
C ARG A 1209 -20.28 -1.21 -1.40
N ARG A 1210 -20.73 -0.63 -2.51
CA ARG A 1210 -21.79 -1.15 -3.36
C ARG A 1210 -21.65 -0.62 -4.79
N GLY A 1211 -22.17 -1.39 -5.73
CA GLY A 1211 -22.64 -0.90 -7.02
C GLY A 1211 -24.17 -0.82 -7.00
N SER A 1212 -24.75 -0.31 -8.09
CA SER A 1212 -26.20 -0.16 -8.25
C SER A 1212 -26.65 -0.57 -9.65
N ILE A 1213 -27.88 -1.08 -9.75
CA ILE A 1213 -28.62 -1.26 -11.01
C ILE A 1213 -29.72 -0.20 -11.05
N TYR A 1214 -29.90 0.44 -12.20
CA TYR A 1214 -30.91 1.47 -12.46
C TYR A 1214 -31.77 1.04 -13.64
N ILE A 1215 -33.09 1.16 -13.50
CA ILE A 1215 -34.05 0.90 -14.57
C ILE A 1215 -34.99 2.10 -14.69
N TRP A 1216 -35.12 2.66 -15.90
CA TRP A 1216 -36.03 3.76 -16.20
C TRP A 1216 -37.10 3.32 -17.19
N ASN A 1217 -38.36 3.60 -16.85
CA ASN A 1217 -39.45 3.47 -17.81
C ASN A 1217 -39.26 4.49 -18.92
N LEU A 1218 -39.39 4.05 -20.16
CA LEU A 1218 -39.48 4.91 -21.31
C LEU A 1218 -40.97 5.02 -21.72
N PRO A 1219 -41.47 6.21 -22.07
CA PRO A 1219 -42.92 6.45 -22.25
C PRO A 1219 -43.48 5.95 -23.58
N TRP A 1220 -42.70 5.19 -24.35
CA TRP A 1220 -43.00 4.75 -25.71
C TRP A 1220 -43.46 3.30 -25.69
N ALA A 1221 -44.55 3.02 -26.40
CA ALA A 1221 -45.25 1.73 -26.33
C ALA A 1221 -45.13 0.94 -27.63
N LEU A 1222 -44.71 -0.32 -27.50
CA LEU A 1222 -44.65 -1.33 -28.53
C LEU A 1222 -46.01 -1.49 -29.22
N ASP A 1223 -46.04 -1.47 -30.56
CA ASP A 1223 -47.22 -1.91 -31.32
C ASP A 1223 -47.29 -3.45 -31.26
N PRO A 1224 -48.29 -4.08 -30.62
CA PRO A 1224 -48.42 -5.53 -30.56
C PRO A 1224 -48.75 -6.19 -31.92
N ALA A 1225 -48.86 -5.40 -33.00
CA ALA A 1225 -48.97 -5.87 -34.37
C ALA A 1225 -47.70 -5.62 -35.23
N ALA A 1226 -46.71 -4.89 -34.73
CA ALA A 1226 -45.38 -4.87 -35.31
C ALA A 1226 -44.69 -6.23 -35.05
N PRO A 1227 -43.74 -6.68 -35.90
CA PRO A 1227 -42.77 -7.66 -35.43
C PRO A 1227 -42.08 -7.09 -34.18
N ALA A 1228 -41.68 -7.97 -33.25
CA ALA A 1228 -40.92 -7.55 -32.07
C ALA A 1228 -39.76 -6.62 -32.48
N PRO A 1229 -39.40 -5.61 -31.67
CA PRO A 1229 -38.28 -4.72 -31.97
C PRO A 1229 -37.10 -5.59 -32.34
N TRP A 1230 -36.49 -5.29 -33.47
CA TRP A 1230 -35.43 -6.13 -34.02
C TRP A 1230 -34.39 -6.34 -32.92
N PRO A 1231 -33.92 -7.58 -32.69
CA PRO A 1231 -32.87 -7.81 -31.71
C PRO A 1231 -31.72 -6.89 -32.09
N THR A 1232 -31.35 -6.05 -31.13
CA THR A 1232 -30.31 -5.04 -31.24
C THR A 1232 -29.10 -5.71 -31.89
N ILE A 1233 -28.68 -5.32 -33.11
CA ILE A 1233 -27.50 -5.91 -33.78
C ILE A 1233 -26.22 -5.31 -33.17
N HIS A 1234 -26.12 -5.55 -31.88
CA HIS A 1234 -24.89 -5.63 -31.12
C HIS A 1234 -24.26 -6.99 -31.38
N GLY A 1235 -23.07 -7.20 -30.84
CA GLY A 1235 -22.59 -8.54 -30.58
C GLY A 1235 -23.47 -9.23 -29.54
N ASN A 1236 -24.64 -9.71 -29.98
CA ASN A 1236 -25.64 -10.57 -29.35
C ASN A 1236 -26.13 -10.15 -27.94
N HIS A 1237 -27.44 -10.24 -27.66
CA HIS A 1237 -27.96 -10.22 -26.27
C HIS A 1237 -27.32 -11.30 -25.37
N ARG A 1238 -26.70 -12.32 -25.97
CA ARG A 1238 -25.94 -13.39 -25.32
C ARG A 1238 -24.41 -13.17 -25.32
N ARG A 1239 -23.88 -12.14 -25.98
CA ARG A 1239 -22.44 -11.97 -26.31
C ARG A 1239 -21.75 -13.19 -26.93
N THR A 1240 -22.50 -14.14 -27.47
CA THR A 1240 -21.91 -15.37 -28.02
C THR A 1240 -21.21 -15.16 -29.36
N GLY A 1241 -21.10 -13.95 -29.89
CA GLY A 1241 -20.52 -13.74 -31.22
C GLY A 1241 -21.30 -14.40 -32.37
N CYS A 1242 -22.31 -15.23 -32.09
CA CYS A 1242 -23.16 -15.94 -33.03
C CYS A 1242 -24.08 -14.97 -33.77
N TYR A 1243 -24.00 -15.01 -35.10
CA TYR A 1243 -24.99 -14.42 -35.99
C TYR A 1243 -25.67 -15.57 -36.77
N GLU A 1244 -26.93 -15.87 -36.45
CA GLU A 1244 -27.83 -16.72 -37.24
C GLU A 1244 -28.61 -15.89 -38.29
#